data_AF-A0A353FJL5-F1
#
_entry.id   AF-A0A353FJL5-F1
#
_cell.length_a   1.000
_cell.length_b   1.000
_cell.length_c   1.000
_cell.angle_alpha   90.00
_cell.angle_beta   90.00
_cell.angle_gamma   90.00
#
_symmetry.space_group_name_H-M   'P 1'
#
loop_
_entity.id
_entity.type
_entity.pdbx_description
1 polymer ?
#
loop_
_entity_poly.entity_id
_entity_poly.type
_entity_poly.pdbx_seq_one_letter_code
_entity_poly.pdbx_strand_id
1 'polypeptide(L)'
;MCERPRLRIPTTAIRISSSDPITVRERGAARPKGVIPKRAAPPAPRKVLRVGREEDMASYPSGMWRAATAFFALTSTLIGCQGATVAHLNASSNSADSIISHFESANPGYRLSWETGVSTLKVSQPSVVFVQSGEGTAKGNRWTSPFGIGDLLRAPEDEKIILDPPADLLIFGLPTPLDPELPAIIRPDWDGKITDTPGGCAAEEDAYRRILLTWQASKGPYLSHQINAHRVRIRDSFTHYHPVNGGFDEFYLVQEAPPGARLIVGENLQDILEPSRLTKEEAKQLLKEIPLKKGDLVYLPRGVAHRGVGGAVVQVITVPGFVPGAEIPLDDAIRKINKQFELDPNEALPNHQGNSFINFQVSDKKVDIRVGQNLFTSLRLDGRDPVLWPVLNPAGGAMTRSFPFANVDGENRDHSHHRSIWFAHGDTNGNDFWHNPAAQVQLDGPIATTEGDGRGILQFQESWVGESGETICRGIRRIEPFTGSGFHGLDFDLTLVAGESGLLFGDTKEGTMAIRVAAPIKADAGGELIDSEGRKAKEVWGKRAKWVAASGELPTGPSAIVVMDHPSNLRHPTYWHARTYGLVAANPFGVSDFEGKARSTTETRIEPGKSIRFRYRMMFFSGAPTPKTLNRLFEDFAAR
;
A
#
# COMPACT_ATOMS: atom_id res chain seq x y z
N MET A 1 -42.59 44.92 -3.22
CA MET A 1 -41.75 44.35 -4.29
C MET A 1 -41.51 42.89 -3.98
N CYS A 2 -42.03 42.04 -4.86
CA CYS A 2 -41.77 40.61 -5.08
C CYS A 2 -42.00 39.61 -3.92
N GLU A 3 -43.25 39.15 -3.89
CA GLU A 3 -43.74 37.90 -3.29
C GLU A 3 -43.10 36.66 -3.97
N ARG A 4 -42.84 35.61 -3.17
CA ARG A 4 -42.53 34.25 -3.65
C ARG A 4 -43.81 33.42 -3.64
N PRO A 5 -44.22 32.75 -4.73
CA PRO A 5 -45.39 31.88 -4.70
C PRO A 5 -45.03 30.47 -4.19
N ARG A 6 -45.89 29.96 -3.30
CA ARG A 6 -46.00 28.53 -2.94
C ARG A 6 -46.66 27.79 -4.10
N LEU A 7 -46.16 26.61 -4.46
CA LEU A 7 -46.85 25.70 -5.38
C LEU A 7 -47.10 24.33 -4.72
N ARG A 8 -48.37 23.93 -4.80
CA ARG A 8 -48.98 22.74 -4.20
C ARG A 8 -48.72 21.49 -5.04
N ILE A 9 -48.64 20.37 -4.32
CA ILE A 9 -48.58 18.98 -4.79
C ILE A 9 -49.94 18.57 -5.41
N PRO A 10 -49.95 17.73 -6.45
CA PRO A 10 -51.07 16.86 -6.75
C PRO A 10 -50.75 15.39 -6.43
N THR A 11 -51.64 14.80 -5.64
CA THR A 11 -51.83 13.38 -5.37
C THR A 11 -52.23 12.61 -6.63
N THR A 12 -51.69 11.42 -6.86
CA THR A 12 -52.36 10.38 -7.66
C THR A 12 -52.10 9.00 -7.05
N ALA A 13 -53.19 8.31 -6.75
CA ALA A 13 -53.23 6.97 -6.19
C ALA A 13 -53.26 5.91 -7.30
N ILE A 14 -52.58 4.79 -7.12
CA ILE A 14 -52.87 3.53 -7.84
C ILE A 14 -52.91 2.40 -6.81
N ARG A 15 -54.10 1.81 -6.67
CA ARG A 15 -54.37 0.52 -5.99
C ARG A 15 -54.08 -0.61 -6.98
N ILE A 16 -53.48 -1.71 -6.52
CA ILE A 16 -53.65 -3.03 -7.14
C ILE A 16 -53.99 -4.03 -6.04
N SER A 17 -55.08 -4.75 -6.26
CA SER A 17 -55.76 -5.67 -5.35
C SER A 17 -55.19 -7.09 -5.41
N SER A 18 -55.20 -7.74 -4.25
CA SER A 18 -55.12 -9.19 -4.04
C SER A 18 -56.50 -9.86 -4.15
N SER A 19 -56.58 -11.04 -4.81
CA SER A 19 -57.38 -12.22 -4.37
C SER A 19 -57.45 -13.32 -5.45
N ASP A 20 -56.80 -14.48 -5.18
CA ASP A 20 -57.18 -15.92 -5.29
C ASP A 20 -58.52 -16.34 -5.98
N PRO A 21 -58.80 -17.63 -6.40
CA PRO A 21 -58.40 -18.90 -5.73
C PRO A 21 -58.28 -20.28 -6.50
N ILE A 22 -57.66 -21.27 -5.81
CA ILE A 22 -58.01 -22.71 -5.56
C ILE A 22 -58.10 -23.76 -6.71
N THR A 23 -57.33 -24.87 -6.60
CA THR A 23 -57.87 -26.23 -6.31
C THR A 23 -56.83 -27.29 -5.91
N VAL A 24 -57.24 -28.15 -4.97
CA VAL A 24 -56.53 -29.24 -4.26
C VAL A 24 -56.92 -30.59 -4.86
N ARG A 25 -56.02 -31.59 -4.84
CA ARG A 25 -56.39 -33.00 -4.53
C ARG A 25 -55.19 -33.88 -4.12
N GLU A 26 -55.39 -34.56 -2.98
CA GLU A 26 -54.54 -35.57 -2.36
C GLU A 26 -54.59 -36.95 -3.06
N ARG A 27 -53.54 -37.77 -2.88
CA ARG A 27 -53.59 -39.07 -2.15
C ARG A 27 -52.25 -39.82 -2.23
N GLY A 28 -51.84 -40.41 -1.10
CA GLY A 28 -50.65 -41.26 -0.99
C GLY A 28 -50.93 -42.76 -1.19
N ALA A 29 -49.86 -43.57 -1.19
CA ALA A 29 -49.80 -44.96 -0.74
C ALA A 29 -48.35 -45.50 -0.77
N ALA A 30 -48.09 -46.56 0.00
CA ALA A 30 -46.79 -47.01 0.50
C ALA A 30 -46.11 -48.14 -0.33
N ARG A 31 -44.76 -48.19 -0.20
CA ARG A 31 -43.75 -49.31 -0.12
C ARG A 31 -44.12 -50.72 -0.66
N PRO A 32 -43.17 -51.51 -1.26
CA PRO A 32 -42.06 -52.10 -0.45
C PRO A 32 -40.72 -52.51 -1.13
N LYS A 33 -39.73 -52.71 -0.25
CA LYS A 33 -38.61 -53.69 -0.21
C LYS A 33 -37.87 -54.09 -1.50
N GLY A 34 -36.55 -53.85 -1.49
CA GLY A 34 -35.56 -54.55 -2.32
C GLY A 34 -34.20 -54.60 -1.62
N VAL A 35 -33.64 -55.80 -1.50
CA VAL A 35 -32.47 -56.19 -0.72
C VAL A 35 -31.15 -55.94 -1.48
N ILE A 36 -30.06 -55.76 -0.72
CA ILE A 36 -28.65 -55.58 -1.10
C ILE A 36 -28.13 -56.69 -2.04
N PRO A 37 -27.18 -56.38 -2.95
CA PRO A 37 -25.92 -57.13 -2.94
C PRO A 37 -24.66 -56.23 -3.03
N LYS A 38 -23.62 -56.63 -2.30
CA LYS A 38 -22.25 -56.11 -2.41
C LYS A 38 -21.51 -56.76 -3.60
N ARG A 39 -20.75 -55.90 -4.30
CA ARG A 39 -19.51 -56.11 -5.09
C ARG A 39 -19.48 -57.10 -6.27
N ALA A 40 -19.27 -56.52 -7.46
CA ALA A 40 -18.24 -56.94 -8.41
C ALA A 40 -17.61 -55.68 -9.04
N ALA A 41 -16.29 -55.67 -9.24
CA ALA A 41 -15.51 -54.52 -9.73
C ALA A 41 -15.61 -54.33 -11.25
N PRO A 42 -15.60 -53.09 -11.79
CA PRO A 42 -15.41 -52.83 -13.21
C PRO A 42 -13.99 -52.28 -13.53
N PRO A 43 -13.60 -52.25 -14.82
CA PRO A 43 -12.24 -52.54 -15.27
C PRO A 43 -11.32 -51.32 -15.44
N ALA A 44 -10.04 -51.62 -15.66
CA ALA A 44 -8.94 -50.66 -15.79
C ALA A 44 -9.12 -49.63 -16.94
N PRO A 45 -8.79 -48.34 -16.71
CA PRO A 45 -8.75 -47.35 -17.77
C PRO A 45 -7.38 -47.31 -18.48
N ARG A 46 -7.44 -47.14 -19.80
CA ARG A 46 -6.30 -46.89 -20.70
C ARG A 46 -5.64 -45.53 -20.42
N LYS A 47 -4.33 -45.51 -20.68
CA LYS A 47 -3.36 -44.41 -20.53
C LYS A 47 -3.84 -43.07 -21.10
N VAL A 48 -3.72 -42.03 -20.29
CA VAL A 48 -3.57 -40.62 -20.72
C VAL A 48 -2.30 -40.09 -20.05
N LEU A 49 -1.41 -39.52 -20.87
CA LEU A 49 -0.12 -38.97 -20.43
C LEU A 49 -0.34 -37.87 -19.37
N ARG A 50 0.31 -38.02 -18.22
CA ARG A 50 0.50 -36.96 -17.23
C ARG A 50 1.72 -36.12 -17.63
N VAL A 51 1.51 -34.82 -17.80
CA VAL A 51 2.56 -33.80 -17.77
C VAL A 51 2.98 -33.63 -16.30
N GLY A 52 4.29 -33.59 -16.08
CA GLY A 52 4.95 -33.67 -14.78
C GLY A 52 4.61 -32.53 -13.82
N ARG A 53 4.69 -32.86 -12.54
CA ARG A 53 4.68 -31.92 -11.42
C ARG A 53 6.02 -31.19 -11.37
N GLU A 54 6.00 -29.89 -11.12
CA GLU A 54 7.15 -29.09 -10.70
C GLU A 54 7.62 -29.54 -9.31
N GLU A 55 8.44 -30.58 -9.28
CA GLU A 55 9.44 -30.82 -8.25
C GLU A 55 10.77 -30.92 -9.01
N ASP A 56 11.52 -29.82 -9.07
CA ASP A 56 12.98 -29.76 -9.30
C ASP A 56 13.39 -28.30 -9.46
N MET A 57 13.84 -27.66 -8.36
CA MET A 57 14.84 -26.58 -8.30
C MET A 57 14.90 -25.99 -6.88
N ALA A 58 15.40 -26.78 -5.93
CA ALA A 58 15.84 -26.28 -4.63
C ALA A 58 16.95 -27.19 -4.08
N SER A 59 18.19 -26.95 -4.52
CA SER A 59 19.41 -27.20 -3.74
C SER A 59 20.65 -26.79 -4.55
N TYR A 60 21.23 -25.64 -4.20
CA TYR A 60 22.65 -25.40 -4.44
C TYR A 60 23.33 -25.13 -3.09
N PRO A 61 24.45 -25.79 -2.79
CA PRO A 61 25.06 -25.78 -1.46
C PRO A 61 25.76 -24.45 -1.16
N SER A 62 25.55 -23.99 0.07
CA SER A 62 26.27 -22.90 0.71
C SER A 62 27.73 -23.27 0.94
N GLY A 63 28.63 -22.80 0.08
CA GLY A 63 30.07 -22.87 0.36
C GLY A 63 30.95 -22.88 -0.89
N MET A 64 31.06 -21.74 -1.57
CA MET A 64 32.21 -21.40 -2.45
C MET A 64 32.14 -19.92 -2.86
N TRP A 65 32.29 -19.01 -1.88
CA TRP A 65 32.53 -17.58 -2.13
C TRP A 65 33.68 -17.08 -1.26
N ARG A 66 34.88 -17.64 -1.46
CA ARG A 66 36.18 -17.08 -1.05
C ARG A 66 37.30 -17.67 -1.90
N ALA A 67 37.27 -17.44 -3.22
CA ALA A 67 38.43 -17.58 -4.13
C ALA A 67 38.00 -17.31 -5.58
N ALA A 68 37.44 -16.13 -5.86
CA ALA A 68 37.30 -15.64 -7.24
C ALA A 68 37.49 -14.12 -7.33
N THR A 69 38.12 -13.52 -6.31
CA THR A 69 38.34 -12.08 -6.17
C THR A 69 39.66 -11.61 -6.79
N ALA A 70 40.32 -12.41 -7.64
CA ALA A 70 41.70 -12.09 -8.06
C ALA A 70 42.07 -12.41 -9.53
N PHE A 71 41.13 -12.70 -10.43
CA PHE A 71 41.52 -13.04 -11.82
C PHE A 71 40.71 -12.38 -12.96
N PHE A 72 39.86 -11.39 -12.67
CA PHE A 72 39.17 -10.61 -13.70
C PHE A 72 39.31 -9.09 -13.50
N ALA A 73 40.46 -8.67 -12.99
CA ALA A 73 40.88 -7.27 -12.99
C ALA A 73 41.84 -7.01 -14.17
N LEU A 74 41.45 -7.31 -15.41
CA LEU A 74 42.26 -6.95 -16.59
C LEU A 74 41.52 -7.04 -17.94
N THR A 75 40.26 -6.59 -18.02
CA THR A 75 39.62 -6.17 -19.31
C THR A 75 38.47 -5.15 -19.13
N SER A 76 38.31 -4.50 -17.98
CA SER A 76 37.23 -3.51 -17.75
C SER A 76 37.66 -2.05 -17.93
N THR A 77 38.64 -1.79 -18.78
CA THR A 77 38.99 -0.43 -19.21
C THR A 77 38.22 -0.12 -20.49
N LEU A 78 37.34 0.90 -20.43
CA LEU A 78 36.67 1.63 -21.52
C LEU A 78 35.14 1.46 -21.72
N ILE A 79 34.36 1.32 -20.64
CA ILE A 79 33.00 1.87 -20.65
C ILE A 79 32.92 2.85 -19.48
N GLY A 80 33.17 4.14 -19.74
CA GLY A 80 32.96 5.17 -18.72
C GLY A 80 31.49 5.16 -18.31
N CYS A 81 31.22 5.20 -17.01
CA CYS A 81 29.86 5.43 -16.50
C CYS A 81 29.40 6.80 -17.00
N GLN A 82 28.58 6.83 -18.04
CA GLN A 82 27.97 8.06 -18.53
C GLN A 82 26.76 8.37 -17.64
N GLY A 83 26.63 9.64 -17.29
CA GLY A 83 25.49 10.15 -16.54
C GLY A 83 24.21 10.28 -17.38
N ALA A 84 23.15 10.78 -16.75
CA ALA A 84 21.91 11.12 -17.44
C ALA A 84 22.18 12.16 -18.54
N THR A 85 21.69 11.91 -19.75
CA THR A 85 21.92 12.79 -20.91
C THR A 85 20.59 13.24 -21.50
N VAL A 86 20.47 14.51 -21.89
CA VAL A 86 19.24 15.09 -22.47
C VAL A 86 19.49 15.56 -23.89
N ALA A 87 18.62 15.19 -24.81
CA ALA A 87 18.53 15.76 -26.15
C ALA A 87 17.19 16.49 -26.32
N HIS A 88 17.23 17.70 -26.87
CA HIS A 88 16.04 18.48 -27.19
C HIS A 88 15.65 18.22 -28.65
N LEU A 89 14.79 17.24 -28.90
CA LEU A 89 14.48 16.75 -30.25
C LEU A 89 13.79 17.80 -31.15
N ASN A 90 13.18 18.82 -30.54
CA ASN A 90 12.51 19.92 -31.23
C ASN A 90 13.43 21.13 -31.51
N ALA A 91 14.70 21.09 -31.12
CA ALA A 91 15.63 22.21 -31.28
C ALA A 91 16.43 22.11 -32.58
N SER A 92 16.74 23.27 -33.20
CA SER A 92 17.52 23.37 -34.44
C SER A 92 19.00 22.98 -34.30
N SER A 93 19.50 22.86 -33.07
CA SER A 93 20.86 22.46 -32.75
C SER A 93 20.87 21.62 -31.48
N ASN A 94 20.62 20.32 -31.61
CA ASN A 94 20.98 19.37 -30.58
C ASN A 94 21.14 17.98 -31.20
N SER A 95 22.35 17.44 -31.16
CA SER A 95 22.68 16.13 -31.71
C SER A 95 22.33 15.06 -30.68
N ALA A 96 21.26 14.29 -30.92
CA ALA A 96 21.01 13.06 -30.19
C ALA A 96 22.16 12.04 -30.32
N ASP A 97 23.16 12.32 -31.17
CA ASP A 97 24.35 11.54 -31.46
C ASP A 97 25.07 11.00 -30.21
N SER A 98 25.16 11.77 -29.11
CA SER A 98 25.81 11.29 -27.89
C SER A 98 24.97 10.21 -27.19
N ILE A 99 23.64 10.39 -27.15
CA ILE A 99 22.70 9.39 -26.65
C ILE A 99 22.74 8.15 -27.55
N ILE A 100 22.67 8.33 -28.87
CA ILE A 100 22.69 7.26 -29.87
C ILE A 100 23.98 6.44 -29.72
N SER A 101 25.14 7.10 -29.74
CA SER A 101 26.44 6.43 -29.67
C SER A 101 26.58 5.62 -28.37
N HIS A 102 26.17 6.18 -27.23
CA HIS A 102 26.26 5.47 -25.96
C HIS A 102 25.27 4.30 -25.91
N PHE A 103 24.01 4.55 -26.26
CA PHE A 103 22.95 3.53 -26.24
C PHE A 103 23.30 2.32 -27.11
N GLU A 104 23.77 2.55 -28.34
CA GLU A 104 24.13 1.47 -29.27
C GLU A 104 25.38 0.70 -28.81
N SER A 105 26.33 1.40 -28.17
CA SER A 105 27.47 0.75 -27.53
C SER A 105 27.07 -0.11 -26.32
N ALA A 106 26.12 0.36 -25.52
CA ALA A 106 25.65 -0.33 -24.31
C ALA A 106 24.66 -1.47 -24.61
N ASN A 107 23.98 -1.44 -25.77
CA ASN A 107 22.97 -2.42 -26.16
C ASN A 107 23.25 -2.96 -27.57
N PRO A 108 24.21 -3.90 -27.73
CA PRO A 108 24.56 -4.46 -29.03
C PRO A 108 23.35 -5.03 -29.78
N GLY A 109 23.25 -4.72 -31.08
CA GLY A 109 22.15 -5.14 -31.95
C GLY A 109 20.97 -4.17 -31.99
N TYR A 110 20.88 -3.23 -31.05
CA TYR A 110 19.90 -2.14 -31.11
C TYR A 110 20.43 -0.96 -31.92
N ARG A 111 19.50 -0.17 -32.47
CA ARG A 111 19.78 1.13 -33.12
C ARG A 111 18.83 2.20 -32.61
N LEU A 112 19.25 3.45 -32.63
CA LEU A 112 18.41 4.59 -32.27
C LEU A 112 18.52 5.69 -33.32
N SER A 113 17.39 6.16 -33.84
CA SER A 113 17.36 7.32 -34.72
C SER A 113 16.20 8.26 -34.38
N TRP A 114 16.41 9.54 -34.67
CA TRP A 114 15.40 10.59 -34.63
C TRP A 114 15.22 11.13 -36.05
N GLU A 115 14.01 11.04 -36.58
CA GLU A 115 13.69 11.46 -37.95
C GLU A 115 12.52 12.44 -37.93
N THR A 116 12.66 13.56 -38.65
CA THR A 116 11.64 14.62 -38.69
C THR A 116 10.95 14.69 -40.05
N GLY A 117 9.68 15.08 -40.06
CA GLY A 117 8.89 15.27 -41.28
C GLY A 117 8.75 14.01 -42.14
N VAL A 118 8.67 12.84 -41.52
CA VAL A 118 8.61 11.55 -42.20
C VAL A 118 7.23 11.33 -42.82
N SER A 119 7.16 11.30 -44.14
CA SER A 119 5.95 10.94 -44.92
C SER A 119 5.96 9.49 -45.39
N THR A 120 7.14 8.88 -45.43
CA THR A 120 7.37 7.49 -45.80
C THR A 120 8.45 6.93 -44.87
N LEU A 121 8.05 6.02 -44.01
CA LEU A 121 8.95 5.27 -43.14
C LEU A 121 9.38 3.98 -43.84
N LYS A 122 10.70 3.77 -43.93
CA LYS A 122 11.33 2.52 -44.34
C LYS A 122 12.51 2.26 -43.42
N VAL A 123 12.51 1.10 -42.76
CA VAL A 123 13.54 0.72 -41.80
C VAL A 123 14.49 -0.31 -42.40
N SER A 124 15.74 -0.33 -41.92
CA SER A 124 16.77 -1.30 -42.34
C SER A 124 16.89 -2.51 -41.41
N GLN A 125 16.19 -2.49 -40.28
CA GLN A 125 16.04 -3.60 -39.33
C GLN A 125 14.66 -3.51 -38.66
N PRO A 126 14.14 -4.58 -38.05
CA PRO A 126 12.83 -4.57 -37.42
C PRO A 126 12.82 -3.52 -36.32
N SER A 127 11.82 -2.66 -36.28
CA SER A 127 11.85 -1.47 -35.43
C SER A 127 10.53 -1.22 -34.71
N VAL A 128 10.64 -0.52 -33.58
CA VAL A 128 9.51 0.10 -32.89
C VAL A 128 9.64 1.60 -33.00
N VAL A 129 8.57 2.26 -33.40
CA VAL A 129 8.57 3.68 -33.73
C VAL A 129 7.59 4.42 -32.86
N PHE A 130 8.04 5.51 -32.25
CA PHE A 130 7.27 6.36 -31.36
C PHE A 130 6.94 7.68 -32.05
N VAL A 131 5.65 7.99 -32.19
CA VAL A 131 5.20 9.25 -32.80
C VAL A 131 5.33 10.39 -31.82
N GLN A 132 6.06 11.44 -32.19
CA GLN A 132 6.34 12.61 -31.34
C GLN A 132 5.69 13.90 -31.83
N SER A 133 5.35 13.98 -33.11
CA SER A 133 4.57 15.09 -33.66
C SER A 133 3.65 14.59 -34.78
N GLY A 134 2.68 15.42 -35.13
CA GLY A 134 1.69 15.10 -36.17
C GLY A 134 0.53 14.24 -35.68
N GLU A 135 -0.56 14.31 -36.43
CA GLU A 135 -1.73 13.45 -36.33
C GLU A 135 -2.30 13.26 -37.73
N GLY A 136 -2.74 12.04 -38.05
CA GLY A 136 -3.14 11.75 -39.42
C GLY A 136 -3.45 10.28 -39.64
N THR A 137 -3.22 9.80 -40.86
CA THR A 137 -3.42 8.41 -41.25
C THR A 137 -2.09 7.73 -41.56
N ALA A 138 -1.86 6.60 -40.91
CA ALA A 138 -0.75 5.69 -41.17
C ALA A 138 -1.27 4.53 -42.03
N LYS A 139 -0.54 4.19 -43.08
CA LYS A 139 -0.89 3.12 -44.02
C LYS A 139 0.29 2.20 -44.27
N GLY A 140 0.14 0.93 -43.90
CA GLY A 140 1.06 -0.14 -44.27
C GLY A 140 0.57 -0.94 -45.47
N ASN A 141 1.15 -2.12 -45.69
CA ASN A 141 0.84 -3.00 -46.82
C ASN A 141 -0.60 -3.54 -46.75
N ARG A 142 -1.10 -3.86 -45.54
CA ARG A 142 -2.40 -4.53 -45.32
C ARG A 142 -3.28 -3.86 -44.26
N TRP A 143 -2.91 -2.67 -43.80
CA TRP A 143 -3.61 -1.97 -42.73
C TRP A 143 -3.57 -0.46 -42.94
N THR A 144 -4.59 0.20 -42.40
CA THR A 144 -4.70 1.65 -42.31
C THR A 144 -5.21 1.99 -40.92
N SER A 145 -4.61 2.98 -40.25
CA SER A 145 -5.07 3.45 -38.94
C SER A 145 -4.82 4.95 -38.81
N PRO A 146 -5.65 5.68 -38.03
CA PRO A 146 -5.23 6.96 -37.50
C PRO A 146 -3.96 6.82 -36.67
N PHE A 147 -3.14 7.86 -36.61
CA PHE A 147 -2.00 7.98 -35.69
C PHE A 147 -1.97 9.37 -35.04
N GLY A 148 -1.34 9.48 -33.89
CA GLY A 148 -1.06 10.74 -33.22
C GLY A 148 0.06 10.62 -32.18
N ILE A 149 0.37 11.73 -31.51
CA ILE A 149 1.45 11.79 -30.50
C ILE A 149 1.23 10.74 -29.41
N GLY A 150 2.27 9.93 -29.15
CA GLY A 150 2.24 8.86 -28.17
C GLY A 150 1.78 7.51 -28.68
N ASP A 151 1.36 7.43 -29.94
CA ASP A 151 1.14 6.15 -30.60
C ASP A 151 2.49 5.48 -30.92
N LEU A 152 2.46 4.14 -30.96
CA LEU A 152 3.62 3.28 -31.22
C LEU A 152 3.34 2.43 -32.46
N LEU A 153 4.24 2.44 -33.45
CA LEU A 153 4.14 1.64 -34.66
C LEU A 153 5.16 0.49 -34.62
N ARG A 154 4.71 -0.70 -35.04
CA ARG A 154 5.59 -1.83 -35.38
C ARG A 154 6.01 -1.67 -36.84
N ALA A 155 7.31 -1.58 -37.10
CA ALA A 155 7.86 -1.40 -38.44
C ALA A 155 8.76 -2.59 -38.82
N PRO A 156 8.27 -3.56 -39.61
CA PRO A 156 9.10 -4.64 -40.13
C PRO A 156 9.91 -4.17 -41.37
N GLU A 157 11.02 -4.86 -41.66
CA GLU A 157 11.96 -4.50 -42.74
C GLU A 157 11.35 -4.54 -44.14
N ASP A 158 10.37 -5.42 -44.35
CA ASP A 158 9.73 -5.69 -45.63
C ASP A 158 8.49 -4.82 -45.89
N GLU A 159 8.20 -3.86 -45.01
CA GLU A 159 7.03 -2.99 -45.10
C GLU A 159 7.42 -1.52 -45.21
N LYS A 160 6.74 -0.83 -46.13
CA LYS A 160 6.77 0.64 -46.21
C LYS A 160 5.52 1.17 -45.51
N ILE A 161 5.71 2.10 -44.58
CA ILE A 161 4.60 2.77 -43.88
C ILE A 161 4.51 4.21 -44.40
N ILE A 162 3.34 4.61 -44.88
CA ILE A 162 3.05 5.96 -45.34
C ILE A 162 2.36 6.72 -44.19
N LEU A 163 2.81 7.94 -43.92
CA LEU A 163 2.23 8.84 -42.92
C LEU A 163 1.73 10.10 -43.64
N ASP A 164 0.45 10.39 -43.48
CA ASP A 164 -0.18 11.57 -44.05
C ASP A 164 -1.09 12.26 -43.03
N PRO A 165 -0.75 13.48 -42.56
CA PRO A 165 0.46 14.27 -42.87
C PRO A 165 1.78 13.65 -42.34
N PRO A 166 2.96 14.20 -42.70
CA PRO A 166 4.24 13.75 -42.17
C PRO A 166 4.38 13.93 -40.65
N ALA A 167 5.20 13.11 -40.01
CA ALA A 167 5.38 13.08 -38.55
C ALA A 167 6.85 13.03 -38.13
N ASP A 168 7.16 13.47 -36.92
CA ASP A 168 8.47 13.26 -36.30
C ASP A 168 8.47 11.99 -35.44
N LEU A 169 9.52 11.18 -35.60
CA LEU A 169 9.58 9.80 -35.16
C LEU A 169 10.86 9.51 -34.39
N LEU A 170 10.73 8.88 -33.21
CA LEU A 170 11.84 8.22 -32.53
C LEU A 170 11.79 6.72 -32.85
N ILE A 171 12.87 6.19 -33.41
CA ILE A 171 12.92 4.84 -33.97
C ILE A 171 13.94 4.01 -33.19
N PHE A 172 13.47 2.92 -32.58
CA PHE A 172 14.31 1.89 -31.98
C PHE A 172 14.41 0.72 -32.93
N GLY A 173 15.59 0.54 -33.55
CA GLY A 173 15.94 -0.69 -34.25
C GLY A 173 16.18 -1.81 -33.25
N LEU A 174 15.55 -2.96 -33.48
CA LEU A 174 15.59 -4.14 -32.63
C LEU A 174 16.51 -5.22 -33.23
N PRO A 175 17.10 -6.09 -32.40
CA PRO A 175 17.95 -7.18 -32.88
C PRO A 175 17.15 -8.32 -33.53
N THR A 176 15.88 -8.50 -33.16
CA THR A 176 14.99 -9.48 -33.79
C THR A 176 13.57 -8.91 -33.98
N PRO A 177 12.79 -9.40 -34.96
CA PRO A 177 11.40 -8.97 -35.15
C PRO A 177 10.55 -9.17 -33.90
N LEU A 178 9.64 -8.23 -33.64
CA LEU A 178 8.59 -8.42 -32.65
C LEU A 178 7.58 -9.49 -33.10
N ASP A 179 6.81 -10.02 -32.14
CA ASP A 179 5.72 -10.95 -32.41
C ASP A 179 4.76 -10.36 -33.47
N PRO A 180 4.53 -11.07 -34.59
CA PRO A 180 3.64 -10.58 -35.65
C PRO A 180 2.18 -10.41 -35.21
N GLU A 181 1.77 -11.05 -34.12
CA GLU A 181 0.43 -10.90 -33.52
C GLU A 181 0.27 -9.55 -32.80
N LEU A 182 1.36 -8.82 -32.52
CA LEU A 182 1.24 -7.46 -32.02
C LEU A 182 0.58 -6.55 -33.06
N PRO A 183 -0.32 -5.64 -32.62
CA PRO A 183 -0.92 -4.65 -33.51
C PRO A 183 0.14 -3.88 -34.29
N ALA A 184 -0.15 -3.58 -35.55
CA ALA A 184 0.74 -2.73 -36.36
C ALA A 184 0.90 -1.33 -35.76
N ILE A 185 -0.13 -0.85 -35.06
CA ILE A 185 -0.10 0.37 -34.26
C ILE A 185 -0.78 0.16 -32.91
N ILE A 186 -0.15 0.64 -31.85
CA ILE A 186 -0.67 0.64 -30.49
C ILE A 186 -0.99 2.10 -30.13
N ARG A 187 -2.26 2.35 -29.81
CA ARG A 187 -2.78 3.71 -29.54
C ARG A 187 -3.27 3.79 -28.10
N PRO A 188 -2.43 4.21 -27.14
CA PRO A 188 -2.69 4.02 -25.71
C PRO A 188 -3.97 4.67 -25.19
N ASP A 189 -4.40 5.79 -25.79
CA ASP A 189 -5.63 6.50 -25.39
C ASP A 189 -6.90 5.95 -26.06
N TRP A 190 -6.74 5.09 -27.07
CA TRP A 190 -7.84 4.60 -27.92
C TRP A 190 -8.01 3.09 -27.86
N ASP A 191 -7.03 2.37 -27.34
CA ASP A 191 -7.06 0.92 -27.20
C ASP A 191 -7.74 0.52 -25.89
N GLY A 192 -8.97 0.05 -25.98
CA GLY A 192 -9.76 -0.40 -24.83
C GLY A 192 -9.16 -1.60 -24.07
N LYS A 193 -8.14 -2.28 -24.61
CA LYS A 193 -7.41 -3.33 -23.90
C LYS A 193 -6.32 -2.78 -22.98
N ILE A 194 -5.91 -1.53 -23.17
CA ILE A 194 -4.93 -0.84 -22.33
C ILE A 194 -5.71 -0.01 -21.30
N THR A 195 -5.64 -0.40 -20.03
CA THR A 195 -6.31 0.29 -18.92
C THR A 195 -5.32 1.08 -18.07
N ASP A 196 -5.82 2.08 -17.33
CA ASP A 196 -5.02 2.78 -16.33
C ASP A 196 -4.64 1.81 -15.22
N THR A 197 -3.35 1.72 -14.91
CA THR A 197 -2.82 0.79 -13.89
C THR A 197 -1.89 1.52 -12.92
N PRO A 198 -2.29 1.70 -11.64
CA PRO A 198 -1.38 2.21 -10.63
C PRO A 198 -0.13 1.33 -10.47
N GLY A 199 1.01 1.95 -10.17
CA GLY A 199 2.27 1.29 -9.85
C GLY A 199 3.51 1.94 -10.50
N GLY A 200 4.70 1.58 -10.01
CA GLY A 200 5.97 2.12 -10.47
C GLY A 200 6.03 3.64 -10.34
N CYS A 201 6.28 4.34 -11.45
CA CYS A 201 6.33 5.80 -11.52
C CYS A 201 4.98 6.53 -11.37
N ALA A 202 3.86 5.83 -11.19
CA ALA A 202 2.55 6.44 -10.91
C ALA A 202 1.73 5.57 -9.92
N ALA A 203 1.99 5.73 -8.63
CA ALA A 203 1.40 4.91 -7.56
C ALA A 203 0.00 5.37 -7.06
N GLU A 204 -0.54 6.45 -7.61
CA GLU A 204 -1.79 7.08 -7.15
C GLU A 204 -3.06 6.34 -7.65
N GLU A 205 -4.17 6.48 -6.92
CA GLU A 205 -5.45 5.84 -7.26
C GLU A 205 -6.08 6.37 -8.56
N ASP A 206 -5.75 7.61 -8.98
CA ASP A 206 -6.16 8.25 -10.24
C ASP A 206 -5.05 8.24 -11.32
N ALA A 207 -4.07 7.33 -11.19
CA ALA A 207 -2.89 7.31 -12.05
C ALA A 207 -3.22 7.11 -13.53
N TYR A 208 -2.87 8.09 -14.37
CA TYR A 208 -2.76 7.90 -15.81
C TYR A 208 -1.48 7.11 -16.13
N ARG A 209 -1.63 5.80 -16.36
CA ARG A 209 -0.53 4.88 -16.67
C ARG A 209 -0.99 3.77 -17.61
N ARG A 210 -0.62 3.92 -18.89
CA ARG A 210 -0.96 3.04 -20.01
C ARG A 210 0.25 2.19 -20.38
N ILE A 211 0.14 0.88 -20.28
CA ILE A 211 1.21 -0.06 -20.61
C ILE A 211 1.09 -0.49 -22.08
N LEU A 212 1.97 0.03 -22.95
CA LEU A 212 1.93 -0.24 -24.40
C LEU A 212 2.62 -1.55 -24.74
N LEU A 213 3.78 -1.84 -24.12
CA LEU A 213 4.53 -3.08 -24.27
C LEU A 213 4.99 -3.54 -22.89
N THR A 214 4.81 -4.82 -22.55
CA THR A 214 5.09 -5.37 -21.22
C THR A 214 5.92 -6.65 -21.25
N TRP A 215 6.74 -6.87 -20.22
CA TRP A 215 7.43 -8.13 -20.01
C TRP A 215 6.51 -9.26 -19.55
N GLN A 216 5.47 -8.92 -18.77
CA GLN A 216 4.57 -9.86 -18.10
C GLN A 216 3.15 -9.75 -18.65
N ALA A 217 2.56 -10.89 -19.00
CA ALA A 217 1.20 -10.96 -19.55
C ALA A 217 0.14 -10.49 -18.55
N SER A 218 0.43 -10.57 -17.25
CA SER A 218 -0.44 -10.08 -16.18
C SER A 218 -0.53 -8.56 -16.11
N LYS A 219 0.35 -7.82 -16.82
CA LYS A 219 0.40 -6.36 -16.79
C LYS A 219 -0.22 -5.70 -18.03
N GLY A 220 -0.45 -6.46 -19.09
CA GLY A 220 -1.01 -5.92 -20.33
C GLY A 220 -1.04 -6.96 -21.45
N PRO A 221 -1.81 -6.71 -22.51
CA PRO A 221 -2.05 -7.66 -23.60
C PRO A 221 -0.86 -7.80 -24.56
N TYR A 222 0.07 -6.84 -24.58
CA TYR A 222 1.11 -6.72 -25.59
C TYR A 222 2.48 -7.05 -25.00
N LEU A 223 2.94 -8.27 -25.25
CA LEU A 223 4.18 -8.79 -24.69
C LEU A 223 5.40 -8.39 -25.53
N SER A 224 6.48 -7.98 -24.84
CA SER A 224 7.79 -7.79 -25.43
C SER A 224 8.88 -7.92 -24.36
N HIS A 225 9.90 -8.73 -24.65
CA HIS A 225 11.11 -8.91 -23.83
C HIS A 225 12.35 -8.23 -24.42
N GLN A 226 12.17 -7.45 -25.49
CA GLN A 226 13.25 -6.70 -26.16
C GLN A 226 13.14 -5.18 -25.99
N ILE A 227 11.93 -4.71 -25.70
CA ILE A 227 11.64 -3.31 -25.41
C ILE A 227 10.32 -3.23 -24.65
N ASN A 228 10.28 -2.44 -23.59
CA ASN A 228 9.06 -2.14 -22.86
C ASN A 228 8.77 -0.64 -22.99
N ALA A 229 7.48 -0.29 -23.03
CA ALA A 229 7.08 1.10 -23.17
C ALA A 229 5.75 1.34 -22.46
N HIS A 230 5.71 2.34 -21.58
CA HIS A 230 4.47 2.81 -20.96
C HIS A 230 4.33 4.33 -21.16
N ARG A 231 3.10 4.81 -21.34
CA ARG A 231 2.77 6.23 -21.32
C ARG A 231 2.17 6.58 -19.96
N VAL A 232 2.80 7.51 -19.25
CA VAL A 232 2.51 7.72 -17.83
C VAL A 232 2.61 9.19 -17.45
N ARG A 233 1.76 9.62 -16.51
CA ARG A 233 1.90 10.90 -15.82
C ARG A 233 2.66 10.70 -14.52
N ILE A 234 3.87 11.25 -14.42
CA ILE A 234 4.75 11.07 -13.27
C ILE A 234 4.64 12.28 -12.35
N ARG A 235 3.87 12.15 -11.26
CA ARG A 235 3.71 13.20 -10.24
C ARG A 235 4.90 13.24 -9.29
N ASP A 236 5.22 12.09 -8.72
CA ASP A 236 6.34 11.88 -7.82
C ASP A 236 6.64 10.37 -7.75
N SER A 237 7.60 9.90 -8.55
CA SER A 237 8.05 8.51 -8.48
C SER A 237 8.92 8.29 -7.24
N PHE A 238 9.08 7.03 -6.84
CA PHE A 238 10.15 6.70 -5.89
C PHE A 238 11.53 6.80 -6.57
N THR A 239 12.58 7.01 -5.78
CA THR A 239 13.95 7.06 -6.29
C THR A 239 14.48 5.66 -6.46
N HIS A 240 15.00 5.33 -7.63
CA HIS A 240 15.48 3.98 -7.94
C HIS A 240 16.62 3.99 -8.96
N TYR A 241 17.23 2.84 -9.17
CA TYR A 241 18.20 2.61 -10.24
C TYR A 241 18.02 1.22 -10.85
N HIS A 242 18.58 1.03 -12.04
CA HIS A 242 18.65 -0.28 -12.72
C HIS A 242 20.08 -0.82 -12.65
N PRO A 243 20.31 -2.06 -12.18
CA PRO A 243 21.66 -2.63 -12.10
C PRO A 243 22.37 -2.68 -13.46
N VAL A 244 23.69 -2.43 -13.47
CA VAL A 244 24.53 -2.58 -14.68
C VAL A 244 24.45 -4.01 -15.24
N ASN A 245 24.47 -5.01 -14.35
CA ASN A 245 24.32 -6.40 -14.71
C ASN A 245 22.88 -6.85 -14.49
N GLY A 246 22.21 -7.30 -15.55
CA GLY A 246 20.83 -7.82 -15.48
C GLY A 246 19.74 -6.75 -15.40
N GLY A 247 20.09 -5.46 -15.37
CA GLY A 247 19.13 -4.36 -15.52
C GLY A 247 18.96 -3.89 -16.96
N PHE A 248 18.36 -2.71 -17.10
CA PHE A 248 17.98 -2.12 -18.38
C PHE A 248 18.27 -0.62 -18.40
N ASP A 249 18.46 -0.09 -19.60
CA ASP A 249 18.48 1.35 -19.81
C ASP A 249 17.04 1.88 -19.85
N GLU A 250 16.86 3.13 -19.44
CA GLU A 250 15.57 3.81 -19.48
C GLU A 250 15.65 5.11 -20.27
N PHE A 251 14.55 5.45 -20.95
CA PHE A 251 14.37 6.72 -21.65
C PHE A 251 13.09 7.40 -21.20
N TYR A 252 13.15 8.72 -21.05
CA TYR A 252 11.98 9.57 -20.92
C TYR A 252 11.81 10.33 -22.22
N LEU A 253 10.76 9.98 -22.95
CA LEU A 253 10.35 10.73 -24.12
C LEU A 253 9.18 11.64 -23.73
N VAL A 254 9.49 12.93 -23.55
CA VAL A 254 8.63 13.89 -22.84
C VAL A 254 7.61 14.51 -23.76
N GLN A 255 6.34 14.27 -23.48
CA GLN A 255 5.21 14.73 -24.29
C GLN A 255 4.55 16.00 -23.73
N GLU A 256 4.52 16.10 -22.40
CA GLU A 256 4.06 17.28 -21.67
C GLU A 256 4.95 17.48 -20.43
N ALA A 257 5.28 18.74 -20.15
CA ALA A 257 6.05 19.12 -18.96
C ALA A 257 5.44 20.39 -18.35
N PRO A 258 4.56 20.26 -17.33
CA PRO A 258 4.06 21.44 -16.60
C PRO A 258 5.18 22.10 -15.78
N PRO A 259 4.98 23.35 -15.30
CA PRO A 259 5.97 24.02 -14.45
C PRO A 259 6.36 23.16 -13.24
N GLY A 260 7.66 23.00 -13.01
CA GLY A 260 8.22 22.17 -11.93
C GLY A 260 8.48 20.71 -12.30
N ALA A 261 8.08 20.28 -13.51
CA ALA A 261 8.44 18.97 -14.06
C ALA A 261 9.96 18.83 -14.21
N ARG A 262 10.54 17.83 -13.56
CA ARG A 262 11.98 17.58 -13.56
C ARG A 262 12.29 16.13 -13.20
N LEU A 263 13.48 15.69 -13.59
CA LEU A 263 14.12 14.49 -13.06
C LEU A 263 15.09 14.88 -11.96
N ILE A 264 15.14 14.09 -10.90
CA ILE A 264 16.22 14.09 -9.91
C ILE A 264 17.08 12.88 -10.24
N VAL A 265 18.38 13.07 -10.47
CA VAL A 265 19.29 11.99 -10.87
C VAL A 265 20.54 11.94 -10.01
N GLY A 266 21.04 10.73 -9.75
CA GLY A 266 22.31 10.48 -9.06
C GLY A 266 23.21 9.62 -9.94
N GLU A 267 24.36 10.17 -10.34
CA GLU A 267 25.24 9.54 -11.33
C GLU A 267 26.33 8.69 -10.71
N ASN A 268 26.64 8.91 -9.43
CA ASN A 268 27.55 8.06 -8.67
C ASN A 268 26.77 7.18 -7.69
N LEU A 269 26.23 6.07 -8.20
CA LEU A 269 25.45 5.13 -7.39
C LEU A 269 26.24 4.60 -6.18
N GLN A 270 27.55 4.38 -6.32
CA GLN A 270 28.38 3.89 -5.23
C GLN A 270 28.43 4.88 -4.06
N ASP A 271 28.40 6.19 -4.33
CA ASP A 271 28.31 7.20 -3.26
C ASP A 271 26.97 7.16 -2.51
N ILE A 272 25.89 6.81 -3.22
CA ILE A 272 24.56 6.67 -2.61
C ILE A 272 24.48 5.39 -1.77
N LEU A 273 25.09 4.29 -2.24
CA LEU A 273 25.06 3.00 -1.55
C LEU A 273 26.07 2.92 -0.39
N GLU A 274 27.23 3.57 -0.53
CA GLU A 274 28.34 3.54 0.42
C GLU A 274 28.80 4.98 0.78
N PRO A 275 27.96 5.75 1.50
CA PRO A 275 28.22 7.17 1.76
C PRO A 275 29.30 7.44 2.81
N SER A 276 29.88 6.40 3.42
CA SER A 276 30.91 6.54 4.48
C SER A 276 32.19 7.22 3.99
N ARG A 277 32.43 7.23 2.67
CA ARG A 277 33.58 7.89 2.05
C ARG A 277 33.37 9.38 1.75
N LEU A 278 32.16 9.89 1.95
CA LEU A 278 31.80 11.26 1.59
C LEU A 278 31.99 12.23 2.75
N THR A 279 32.31 13.47 2.40
CA THR A 279 32.11 14.63 3.26
C THR A 279 30.66 15.11 3.21
N LYS A 280 30.25 15.94 4.19
CA LYS A 280 28.92 16.54 4.22
C LYS A 280 28.61 17.37 2.96
N GLU A 281 29.59 18.11 2.43
CA GLU A 281 29.41 18.93 1.24
C GLU A 281 29.28 18.10 -0.04
N GLU A 282 30.03 16.99 -0.16
CA GLU A 282 29.85 16.04 -1.26
C GLU A 282 28.49 15.34 -1.17
N ALA A 283 28.05 14.97 0.03
CA ALA A 283 26.75 14.34 0.25
C ALA A 283 25.57 15.20 -0.24
N LYS A 284 25.63 16.53 -0.06
CA LYS A 284 24.59 17.46 -0.54
C LYS A 284 24.45 17.49 -2.07
N GLN A 285 25.51 17.11 -2.79
CA GLN A 285 25.59 17.22 -4.26
C GLN A 285 25.34 15.88 -4.97
N LEU A 286 24.99 14.83 -4.25
CA LEU A 286 24.78 13.49 -4.82
C LEU A 286 23.65 13.42 -5.84
N LEU A 287 22.64 14.27 -5.68
CA LEU A 287 21.49 14.33 -6.56
C LEU A 287 21.46 15.68 -7.27
N LYS A 288 21.25 15.66 -8.58
CA LYS A 288 21.06 16.84 -9.41
C LYS A 288 19.68 16.85 -10.05
N GLU A 289 19.16 18.03 -10.31
CA GLU A 289 17.88 18.19 -10.98
C GLU A 289 18.07 18.49 -12.47
N ILE A 290 17.26 17.85 -13.31
CA ILE A 290 17.16 18.05 -14.75
C ILE A 290 15.73 18.52 -15.06
N PRO A 291 15.52 19.82 -15.34
CA PRO A 291 14.22 20.32 -15.76
C PRO A 291 13.77 19.65 -17.05
N LEU A 292 12.51 19.21 -17.11
CA LEU A 292 11.95 18.58 -18.30
C LEU A 292 11.20 19.59 -19.16
N LYS A 293 11.30 19.43 -20.48
CA LYS A 293 10.52 20.17 -21.48
C LYS A 293 9.88 19.21 -22.47
N LYS A 294 8.76 19.64 -23.06
CA LYS A 294 8.12 18.90 -24.16
C LYS A 294 9.11 18.75 -25.32
N GLY A 295 9.27 17.51 -25.80
CA GLY A 295 10.22 17.15 -26.85
C GLY A 295 11.60 16.75 -26.34
N ASP A 296 11.80 16.68 -25.02
CA ASP A 296 13.03 16.12 -24.47
C ASP A 296 13.06 14.61 -24.64
N LEU A 297 14.21 14.10 -25.05
CA LEU A 297 14.61 12.71 -24.90
C LEU A 297 15.68 12.66 -23.81
N VAL A 298 15.33 12.12 -22.65
CA VAL A 298 16.30 11.87 -21.59
C VAL A 298 16.72 10.41 -21.65
N TYR A 299 18.01 10.16 -21.68
CA TYR A 299 18.61 8.83 -21.60
C TYR A 299 19.21 8.60 -20.22
N LEU A 300 18.79 7.49 -19.60
CA LEU A 300 19.18 7.04 -18.26
C LEU A 300 19.83 5.66 -18.40
N PRO A 301 21.17 5.60 -18.52
CA PRO A 301 21.87 4.32 -18.60
C PRO A 301 21.77 3.55 -17.28
N ARG A 302 21.96 2.23 -17.34
CA ARG A 302 22.04 1.38 -16.13
C ARG A 302 23.02 1.96 -15.11
N GLY A 303 22.64 1.90 -13.84
CA GLY A 303 23.40 2.42 -12.70
C GLY A 303 23.08 3.86 -12.34
N VAL A 304 22.37 4.61 -13.20
CA VAL A 304 21.94 5.97 -12.86
C VAL A 304 20.71 5.92 -11.95
N ALA A 305 20.84 6.48 -10.75
CA ALA A 305 19.71 6.70 -9.87
C ALA A 305 18.82 7.79 -10.45
N HIS A 306 17.51 7.62 -10.43
CA HIS A 306 16.57 8.61 -10.96
C HIS A 306 15.21 8.59 -10.26
N ARG A 307 14.53 9.74 -10.35
CA ARG A 307 13.18 10.00 -9.84
C ARG A 307 12.53 11.11 -10.66
N GLY A 308 11.31 10.90 -11.14
CA GLY A 308 10.52 11.93 -11.80
C GLY A 308 9.59 12.66 -10.83
N VAL A 309 9.53 13.98 -10.93
CA VAL A 309 8.61 14.81 -10.13
C VAL A 309 7.96 15.89 -10.99
N GLY A 310 6.80 16.39 -10.55
CA GLY A 310 6.16 17.58 -11.10
C GLY A 310 5.12 17.34 -12.19
N GLY A 311 4.74 16.09 -12.48
CA GLY A 311 3.54 15.78 -13.27
C GLY A 311 3.71 15.69 -14.79
N ALA A 312 4.95 15.47 -15.27
CA ALA A 312 5.22 15.29 -16.70
C ALA A 312 4.45 14.09 -17.29
N VAL A 313 3.99 14.22 -18.53
CA VAL A 313 3.52 13.07 -19.32
C VAL A 313 4.67 12.61 -20.19
N VAL A 314 5.06 11.36 -20.00
CA VAL A 314 6.22 10.78 -20.67
C VAL A 314 5.89 9.40 -21.21
N GLN A 315 6.52 9.04 -22.32
CA GLN A 315 6.71 7.63 -22.65
C GLN A 315 8.00 7.16 -21.98
N VAL A 316 7.86 6.30 -20.97
CA VAL A 316 8.99 5.61 -20.35
C VAL A 316 9.28 4.38 -21.22
N ILE A 317 10.48 4.32 -21.77
CA ILE A 317 10.92 3.25 -22.69
C ILE A 317 12.13 2.57 -22.07
N THR A 318 12.15 1.23 -22.04
CA THR A 318 13.26 0.48 -21.46
C THR A 318 13.80 -0.58 -22.41
N VAL A 319 15.13 -0.77 -22.40
CA VAL A 319 15.86 -1.71 -23.28
C VAL A 319 16.85 -2.55 -22.46
N PRO A 320 16.87 -3.89 -22.58
CA PRO A 320 16.06 -4.73 -23.47
C PRO A 320 14.61 -4.91 -22.98
N GLY A 321 14.11 -4.09 -22.06
CA GLY A 321 12.75 -4.15 -21.54
C GLY A 321 12.76 -4.15 -20.02
N PHE A 322 11.57 -4.17 -19.43
CA PHE A 322 11.42 -4.10 -17.97
C PHE A 322 11.68 -5.47 -17.34
N VAL A 323 12.94 -5.75 -17.01
CA VAL A 323 13.35 -6.99 -16.35
C VAL A 323 12.78 -7.01 -14.91
N PRO A 324 11.87 -7.95 -14.55
CA PRO A 324 11.24 -7.95 -13.24
C PRO A 324 12.27 -8.04 -12.10
N GLY A 325 12.13 -7.17 -11.09
CA GLY A 325 13.03 -7.12 -9.94
C GLY A 325 14.34 -6.36 -10.17
N ALA A 326 14.56 -5.80 -11.36
CA ALA A 326 15.73 -4.99 -11.68
C ALA A 326 15.53 -3.47 -11.47
N GLU A 327 14.46 -3.07 -10.77
CA GLU A 327 14.17 -1.69 -10.34
C GLU A 327 14.40 -1.62 -8.82
N ILE A 328 15.55 -1.08 -8.40
CA ILE A 328 16.00 -1.15 -7.00
C ILE A 328 15.78 0.21 -6.32
N PRO A 329 14.96 0.29 -5.24
CA PRO A 329 14.66 1.55 -4.56
C PRO A 329 15.85 2.09 -3.76
N LEU A 330 15.95 3.42 -3.67
CA LEU A 330 17.05 4.15 -3.02
C LEU A 330 16.60 5.13 -1.93
N ASP A 331 15.30 5.37 -1.75
CA ASP A 331 14.82 6.40 -0.81
C ASP A 331 15.26 6.16 0.64
N ASP A 332 15.35 4.90 1.09
CA ASP A 332 15.90 4.55 2.40
C ASP A 332 17.40 4.84 2.52
N ALA A 333 18.17 4.61 1.45
CA ALA A 333 19.58 4.95 1.42
C ALA A 333 19.75 6.47 1.51
N ILE A 334 18.96 7.24 0.76
CA ILE A 334 18.96 8.70 0.77
C ILE A 334 18.55 9.24 2.16
N ARG A 335 17.51 8.67 2.79
CA ARG A 335 17.15 9.00 4.18
C ARG A 335 18.30 8.78 5.15
N LYS A 336 19.00 7.65 5.03
CA LYS A 336 20.18 7.34 5.86
C LYS A 336 21.31 8.33 5.64
N ILE A 337 21.57 8.76 4.41
CA ILE A 337 22.54 9.81 4.09
C ILE A 337 22.17 11.12 4.77
N ASN A 338 20.93 11.59 4.60
CA ASN A 338 20.45 12.82 5.23
C ASN A 338 20.63 12.79 6.75
N LYS A 339 20.32 11.66 7.38
CA LYS A 339 20.51 11.45 8.82
C LYS A 339 21.98 11.37 9.22
N GLN A 340 22.81 10.63 8.48
CA GLN A 340 24.23 10.43 8.76
C GLN A 340 25.01 11.75 8.76
N PHE A 341 24.69 12.65 7.83
CA PHE A 341 25.36 13.94 7.69
C PHE A 341 24.61 15.10 8.38
N GLU A 342 23.51 14.79 9.08
CA GLU A 342 22.67 15.79 9.77
C GLU A 342 22.33 16.96 8.82
N LEU A 343 21.87 16.63 7.61
CA LEU A 343 21.45 17.64 6.64
C LEU A 343 20.16 18.30 7.12
N ASP A 344 20.13 19.62 7.16
CA ASP A 344 18.91 20.34 7.52
C ASP A 344 17.86 20.23 6.40
N PRO A 345 16.58 20.57 6.64
CA PRO A 345 15.51 20.39 5.65
C PRO A 345 15.71 21.11 4.30
N ASN A 346 16.53 22.17 4.25
CA ASN A 346 16.81 22.90 3.00
C ASN A 346 17.99 22.29 2.24
N GLU A 347 18.88 21.58 2.93
CA GLU A 347 20.06 20.91 2.38
C GLU A 347 19.86 19.41 2.14
N ALA A 348 18.81 18.83 2.72
CA ALA A 348 18.53 17.41 2.66
C ALA A 348 18.32 16.95 1.21
N LEU A 349 18.95 15.82 0.86
CA LEU A 349 18.73 15.19 -0.43
C LEU A 349 17.25 14.83 -0.59
N PRO A 350 16.62 15.21 -1.71
CA PRO A 350 15.22 14.92 -1.93
C PRO A 350 15.02 13.40 -2.05
N ASN A 351 14.09 12.87 -1.26
CA ASN A 351 13.68 11.47 -1.32
C ASN A 351 12.15 11.39 -1.41
N HIS A 352 11.67 10.28 -1.95
CA HIS A 352 10.26 9.96 -1.99
C HIS A 352 9.86 9.42 -0.62
N GLN A 353 8.84 10.04 -0.05
CA GLN A 353 8.33 9.64 1.25
C GLN A 353 7.25 8.57 1.13
N GLY A 354 6.88 8.11 -0.08
CA GLY A 354 5.84 7.11 -0.25
C GLY A 354 4.47 7.58 0.23
N ASN A 355 3.41 6.93 -0.26
CA ASN A 355 2.11 6.97 0.42
C ASN A 355 2.03 5.93 1.54
N SER A 356 3.11 5.18 1.80
CA SER A 356 3.16 4.08 2.77
C SER A 356 4.20 4.23 3.87
N PHE A 357 5.12 5.20 3.78
CA PHE A 357 6.19 5.34 4.77
C PHE A 357 5.64 5.84 6.10
N ILE A 358 5.96 5.12 7.17
CA ILE A 358 5.59 5.47 8.52
C ILE A 358 6.67 6.35 9.13
N ASN A 359 6.31 7.58 9.50
CA ASN A 359 7.19 8.52 10.19
C ASN A 359 6.54 9.10 11.46
N PHE A 360 7.38 9.66 12.33
CA PHE A 360 6.97 10.15 13.64
C PHE A 360 7.40 11.60 13.87
N GLN A 361 6.51 12.39 14.46
CA GLN A 361 6.86 13.70 15.02
C GLN A 361 6.65 13.66 16.53
N VAL A 362 7.75 13.61 17.27
CA VAL A 362 7.76 13.44 18.73
C VAL A 362 7.82 14.81 19.42
N SER A 363 7.01 14.97 20.47
CA SER A 363 7.03 16.11 21.39
C SER A 363 6.73 15.63 22.81
N ASP A 364 6.94 16.49 23.81
CA ASP A 364 6.66 16.17 25.22
C ASP A 364 5.20 15.81 25.48
N LYS A 365 4.27 16.33 24.67
CA LYS A 365 2.82 16.17 24.87
C LYS A 365 2.19 15.08 24.01
N LYS A 366 2.84 14.71 22.90
CA LYS A 366 2.30 13.73 21.95
C LYS A 366 3.34 13.23 20.98
N VAL A 367 3.05 12.08 20.36
CA VAL A 367 3.72 11.56 19.17
C VAL A 367 2.72 11.53 18.03
N ASP A 368 2.93 12.32 16.98
CA ASP A 368 2.17 12.21 15.74
C ASP A 368 2.72 11.05 14.91
N ILE A 369 1.84 10.15 14.51
CA ILE A 369 2.11 9.00 13.65
C ILE A 369 1.55 9.32 12.27
N ARG A 370 2.41 9.35 11.26
CA ARG A 370 2.04 9.73 9.88
C ARG A 370 2.30 8.60 8.91
N VAL A 371 1.51 8.56 7.85
CA VAL A 371 1.67 7.67 6.70
C VAL A 371 1.90 8.57 5.48
N GLY A 372 3.10 8.53 4.92
CA GLY A 372 3.58 9.57 4.01
C GLY A 372 3.49 10.94 4.68
N GLN A 373 2.80 11.89 4.05
CA GLN A 373 2.57 13.23 4.60
C GLN A 373 1.32 13.33 5.50
N ASN A 374 0.44 12.33 5.45
CA ASN A 374 -0.87 12.37 6.08
C ASN A 374 -0.81 11.91 7.53
N LEU A 375 -1.55 12.59 8.41
CA LEU A 375 -1.70 12.15 9.80
C LEU A 375 -2.52 10.85 9.82
N PHE A 376 -1.98 9.79 10.42
CA PHE A 376 -2.78 8.61 10.74
C PHE A 376 -3.42 8.79 12.12
N THR A 377 -2.61 9.07 13.14
CA THR A 377 -3.10 9.29 14.51
C THR A 377 -2.08 10.03 15.37
N SER A 378 -2.49 10.54 16.52
CA SER A 378 -1.59 11.13 17.51
C SER A 378 -1.70 10.39 18.84
N LEU A 379 -0.60 9.84 19.33
CA LEU A 379 -0.51 9.33 20.70
C LEU A 379 -0.36 10.51 21.65
N ARG A 380 -1.42 10.86 22.36
CA ARG A 380 -1.40 11.90 23.40
C ARG A 380 -0.77 11.38 24.68
N LEU A 381 0.13 12.17 25.25
CA LEU A 381 0.86 11.89 26.50
C LEU A 381 0.54 12.93 27.59
N ASP A 382 -0.27 13.94 27.27
CA ASP A 382 -0.55 15.11 28.12
C ASP A 382 -1.77 14.94 29.04
N GLY A 383 -2.25 13.71 29.23
CA GLY A 383 -3.40 13.38 30.08
C GLY A 383 -3.08 12.30 31.11
N ARG A 384 -4.10 11.88 31.87
CA ARG A 384 -3.99 10.82 32.88
C ARG A 384 -3.59 9.44 32.33
N ASP A 385 -3.81 9.19 31.04
CA ASP A 385 -3.39 7.97 30.35
C ASP A 385 -3.14 8.25 28.88
N PRO A 386 -2.32 7.41 28.21
CA PRO A 386 -2.00 7.60 26.82
C PRO A 386 -3.19 7.21 25.95
N VAL A 387 -3.60 8.14 25.09
CA VAL A 387 -4.75 7.96 24.20
C VAL A 387 -4.36 8.30 22.78
N LEU A 388 -4.68 7.42 21.82
CA LEU A 388 -4.50 7.72 20.39
C LEU A 388 -5.73 8.47 19.87
N TRP A 389 -5.58 9.74 19.54
CA TRP A 389 -6.64 10.59 19.00
C TRP A 389 -6.08 11.81 18.26
N PRO A 390 -6.66 12.21 17.10
CA PRO A 390 -7.70 11.51 16.35
C PRO A 390 -7.14 10.23 15.71
N VAL A 391 -8.00 9.35 15.19
CA VAL A 391 -7.60 8.21 14.36
C VAL A 391 -8.27 8.33 13.01
N LEU A 392 -7.47 8.41 11.95
CA LEU A 392 -7.93 8.61 10.58
C LEU A 392 -7.74 7.33 9.75
N ASN A 393 -8.66 7.04 8.84
CA ASN A 393 -8.44 6.01 7.81
C ASN A 393 -7.66 6.61 6.62
N PRO A 394 -7.22 5.79 5.63
CA PRO A 394 -6.49 6.28 4.46
C PRO A 394 -7.20 7.39 3.67
N ALA A 395 -8.54 7.37 3.63
CA ALA A 395 -9.36 8.40 3.00
C ALA A 395 -9.49 9.70 3.86
N GLY A 396 -8.82 9.78 5.02
CA GLY A 396 -8.86 10.94 5.92
C GLY A 396 -10.10 11.04 6.81
N GLY A 397 -10.95 10.01 6.84
CA GLY A 397 -12.15 9.96 7.67
C GLY A 397 -11.84 9.72 9.14
N ALA A 398 -12.46 10.50 10.03
CA ALA A 398 -12.31 10.35 11.48
C ALA A 398 -13.05 9.11 12.00
N MET A 399 -12.28 8.11 12.44
CA MET A 399 -12.77 6.78 12.82
C MET A 399 -13.25 6.71 14.27
N THR A 400 -12.70 7.56 15.14
CA THR A 400 -13.01 7.60 16.57
C THR A 400 -13.81 8.83 16.92
N ARG A 401 -14.55 8.78 18.04
CA ARG A 401 -15.29 9.95 18.54
C ARG A 401 -14.35 11.12 18.84
N SER A 402 -14.86 12.36 18.84
CA SER A 402 -14.07 13.56 19.13
C SER A 402 -14.05 13.94 20.61
N PHE A 403 -15.17 13.77 21.30
CA PHE A 403 -15.26 14.01 22.75
C PHE A 403 -14.38 13.03 23.55
N PRO A 404 -13.65 13.46 24.60
CA PRO A 404 -13.64 14.81 25.18
C PRO A 404 -12.55 15.74 24.62
N PHE A 405 -11.81 15.35 23.59
CA PHE A 405 -10.67 16.12 23.09
C PHE A 405 -11.06 17.30 22.18
N ALA A 406 -12.20 17.19 21.51
CA ALA A 406 -12.81 18.28 20.76
C ALA A 406 -14.33 18.27 20.94
N ASN A 407 -14.95 19.44 20.75
CA ASN A 407 -16.40 19.57 20.70
C ASN A 407 -16.83 19.53 19.23
N VAL A 408 -17.73 18.60 18.90
CA VAL A 408 -18.35 18.49 17.57
C VAL A 408 -19.86 18.63 17.74
N ASP A 409 -20.48 19.48 16.95
CA ASP A 409 -21.92 19.73 17.01
C ASP A 409 -22.71 18.44 16.78
N GLY A 410 -23.66 18.16 17.67
CA GLY A 410 -24.47 16.95 17.63
C GLY A 410 -23.79 15.69 18.19
N GLU A 411 -22.52 15.74 18.59
CA GLU A 411 -21.86 14.59 19.23
C GLU A 411 -22.28 14.47 20.71
N ASN A 412 -22.67 13.25 21.13
CA ASN A 412 -23.01 12.96 22.52
C ASN A 412 -21.77 13.08 23.43
N ARG A 413 -21.95 13.67 24.61
CA ARG A 413 -20.92 13.92 25.63
C ARG A 413 -20.99 12.92 26.79
N ASP A 414 -21.64 11.78 26.56
CA ASP A 414 -21.76 10.67 27.49
C ASP A 414 -20.41 9.97 27.74
N HIS A 415 -20.28 9.34 28.91
CA HIS A 415 -19.14 8.50 29.26
C HIS A 415 -17.79 9.13 28.89
N SER A 416 -17.45 10.28 29.47
CA SER A 416 -16.23 11.05 29.14
C SER A 416 -14.93 10.26 29.26
N HIS A 417 -14.92 9.17 30.03
CA HIS A 417 -13.81 8.23 30.15
C HIS A 417 -13.52 7.42 28.86
N HIS A 418 -14.48 7.25 27.95
CA HIS A 418 -14.30 6.50 26.69
C HIS A 418 -13.59 7.31 25.57
N ARG A 419 -12.31 7.61 25.72
CA ARG A 419 -11.68 8.78 25.06
C ARG A 419 -11.26 8.62 23.60
N SER A 420 -10.88 7.44 23.12
CA SER A 420 -10.61 7.09 21.71
C SER A 420 -10.07 5.68 21.70
N ILE A 421 -8.77 5.44 21.49
CA ILE A 421 -8.09 4.17 21.76
C ILE A 421 -7.26 4.32 23.03
N TRP A 422 -7.47 3.44 24.00
CA TRP A 422 -6.70 3.43 25.25
C TRP A 422 -6.60 2.01 25.82
N PHE A 423 -5.68 1.84 26.77
CA PHE A 423 -5.50 0.59 27.51
C PHE A 423 -5.54 0.90 29.00
N ALA A 424 -6.59 0.42 29.68
CA ALA A 424 -6.82 0.63 31.11
C ALA A 424 -7.72 -0.46 31.68
N HIS A 425 -7.77 -0.62 33.00
CA HIS A 425 -8.62 -1.62 33.66
C HIS A 425 -9.28 -1.05 34.91
N GLY A 426 -10.53 -1.44 35.18
CA GLY A 426 -11.35 -0.84 36.23
C GLY A 426 -11.05 -1.31 37.65
N ASP A 427 -10.28 -2.38 37.82
CA ASP A 427 -9.87 -2.86 39.14
C ASP A 427 -8.48 -3.51 39.09
N THR A 428 -7.46 -2.74 39.47
CA THR A 428 -6.06 -3.19 39.53
C THR A 428 -5.49 -2.93 40.91
N ASN A 429 -5.26 -3.98 41.71
CA ASN A 429 -4.94 -3.85 43.14
C ASN A 429 -5.92 -2.93 43.90
N GLY A 430 -7.21 -2.92 43.52
CA GLY A 430 -8.23 -2.05 44.12
C GLY A 430 -8.29 -0.62 43.58
N ASN A 431 -7.41 -0.24 42.64
CA ASN A 431 -7.44 1.06 41.96
C ASN A 431 -8.24 0.99 40.64
N ASP A 432 -8.99 2.06 40.31
CA ASP A 432 -9.77 2.16 39.07
C ASP A 432 -9.08 3.03 38.00
N PHE A 433 -8.33 2.41 37.09
CA PHE A 433 -7.67 3.09 35.97
C PHE A 433 -8.62 3.42 34.81
N TRP A 434 -9.88 2.97 34.86
CA TRP A 434 -10.87 3.20 33.81
C TRP A 434 -11.67 4.48 34.04
N HIS A 435 -12.11 4.72 35.27
CA HIS A 435 -12.94 5.89 35.61
C HIS A 435 -12.21 6.92 36.45
N ASN A 436 -11.41 6.51 37.45
CA ASN A 436 -10.94 7.45 38.48
C ASN A 436 -9.78 8.32 37.96
N PRO A 437 -9.96 9.65 37.81
CA PRO A 437 -8.92 10.51 37.26
C PRO A 437 -7.65 10.62 38.11
N ALA A 438 -7.69 10.18 39.38
CA ALA A 438 -6.51 10.13 40.25
C ALA A 438 -5.57 8.96 39.89
N ALA A 439 -6.07 7.88 39.31
CA ALA A 439 -5.25 6.75 38.85
C ALA A 439 -4.72 7.01 37.42
N GLN A 440 -3.41 6.88 37.22
CA GLN A 440 -2.75 7.30 35.99
C GLN A 440 -1.94 6.19 35.34
N VAL A 441 -1.98 6.12 34.01
CA VAL A 441 -1.04 5.35 33.20
C VAL A 441 -0.08 6.33 32.55
N GLN A 442 1.21 6.19 32.74
CA GLN A 442 2.20 7.12 32.21
C GLN A 442 3.11 6.38 31.23
N LEU A 443 3.40 7.02 30.10
CA LEU A 443 4.47 6.60 29.20
C LEU A 443 5.56 7.66 29.25
N ASP A 444 6.73 7.26 29.70
CA ASP A 444 7.92 8.07 29.50
C ASP A 444 8.25 8.04 28.02
N GLY A 445 8.63 9.18 27.43
CA GLY A 445 8.84 9.37 25.99
C GLY A 445 9.58 8.22 25.28
N PRO A 446 9.43 8.08 23.95
CA PRO A 446 9.81 6.85 23.27
C PRO A 446 11.28 6.50 23.49
N ILE A 447 11.53 5.32 24.06
CA ILE A 447 12.88 4.77 24.30
C ILE A 447 13.48 4.12 23.04
N ALA A 448 12.65 3.83 22.04
CA ALA A 448 13.08 3.42 20.71
C ALA A 448 12.04 3.82 19.66
N THR A 449 12.51 4.31 18.51
CA THR A 449 11.70 4.59 17.34
C THR A 449 12.34 3.98 16.09
N THR A 450 11.52 3.33 15.26
CA THR A 450 11.92 2.85 13.93
C THR A 450 10.89 3.31 12.92
N GLU A 451 11.29 4.19 12.01
CA GLU A 451 10.51 4.59 10.84
C GLU A 451 10.78 3.61 9.70
N GLY A 452 9.83 3.45 8.78
CA GLY A 452 9.98 2.46 7.71
C GLY A 452 8.85 2.45 6.72
N ASP A 453 9.12 1.88 5.55
CA ASP A 453 8.09 1.70 4.52
C ASP A 453 7.05 0.67 4.96
N GLY A 454 5.77 1.05 4.93
CA GLY A 454 4.64 0.21 5.30
C GLY A 454 4.50 -0.08 6.80
N ARG A 455 5.54 0.11 7.63
CA ARG A 455 5.53 -0.17 9.07
C ARG A 455 6.56 0.64 9.85
N GLY A 456 6.19 1.06 11.06
CA GLY A 456 7.10 1.64 12.05
C GLY A 456 6.97 1.00 13.43
N ILE A 457 7.81 1.41 14.38
CA ILE A 457 7.82 0.94 15.76
C ILE A 457 8.04 2.14 16.69
N LEU A 458 7.21 2.24 17.73
CA LEU A 458 7.43 3.07 18.91
C LEU A 458 7.49 2.17 20.13
N GLN A 459 8.48 2.36 21.00
CA GLN A 459 8.59 1.64 22.28
C GLN A 459 8.72 2.64 23.42
N PHE A 460 7.98 2.39 24.51
CA PHE A 460 7.90 3.26 25.69
C PHE A 460 8.12 2.44 26.96
N GLN A 461 8.68 3.09 27.98
CA GLN A 461 8.52 2.62 29.36
C GLN A 461 7.14 3.06 29.86
N GLU A 462 6.45 2.15 30.54
CA GLU A 462 5.10 2.38 31.05
C GLU A 462 5.10 2.25 32.58
N SER A 463 4.32 3.09 33.26
CA SER A 463 4.04 2.94 34.70
C SER A 463 2.57 3.18 35.01
N TRP A 464 2.04 2.39 35.95
CA TRP A 464 0.68 2.54 36.46
C TRP A 464 0.77 3.06 37.89
N VAL A 465 0.22 4.24 38.12
CA VAL A 465 0.25 4.96 39.39
C VAL A 465 -1.16 4.98 39.97
N GLY A 466 -1.32 4.41 41.16
CA GLY A 466 -2.59 4.35 41.88
C GLY A 466 -3.01 5.71 42.42
N GLU A 467 -4.20 5.76 42.99
CA GLU A 467 -4.84 6.98 43.47
C GLU A 467 -4.08 7.64 44.63
N SER A 468 -3.30 6.88 45.38
CA SER A 468 -2.46 7.39 46.47
C SER A 468 -1.05 7.78 46.02
N GLY A 469 -0.74 7.65 44.72
CA GLY A 469 0.57 7.95 44.13
C GLY A 469 1.55 6.78 44.13
N GLU A 470 1.14 5.61 44.59
CA GLU A 470 1.93 4.39 44.60
C GLU A 470 2.09 3.81 43.19
N THR A 471 3.28 3.30 42.84
CA THR A 471 3.46 2.57 41.57
C THR A 471 2.95 1.14 41.72
N ILE A 472 1.89 0.80 40.99
CA ILE A 472 1.24 -0.52 40.98
C ILE A 472 2.01 -1.52 40.12
N CYS A 473 2.39 -1.09 38.91
CA CYS A 473 3.21 -1.89 38.01
C CYS A 473 4.01 -1.00 37.06
N ARG A 474 5.01 -1.59 36.43
CA ARG A 474 5.78 -0.98 35.33
C ARG A 474 5.75 -1.88 34.12
N GLY A 475 6.08 -1.38 32.95
CA GLY A 475 6.04 -2.18 31.74
C GLY A 475 6.78 -1.60 30.56
N ILE A 476 6.71 -2.34 29.46
CA ILE A 476 7.12 -1.88 28.14
C ILE A 476 5.90 -1.93 27.25
N ARG A 477 5.61 -0.80 26.59
CA ARG A 477 4.57 -0.69 25.57
C ARG A 477 5.20 -0.49 24.22
N ARG A 478 4.93 -1.39 23.30
CA ARG A 478 5.30 -1.26 21.89
C ARG A 478 4.05 -1.05 21.05
N ILE A 479 4.09 -0.02 20.21
CA ILE A 479 3.05 0.34 19.25
C ILE A 479 3.69 0.30 17.87
N GLU A 480 3.18 -0.55 16.98
CA GLU A 480 3.64 -0.65 15.61
C GLU A 480 2.57 -0.19 14.64
N PRO A 481 2.62 1.07 14.18
CA PRO A 481 1.82 1.50 13.06
C PRO A 481 2.24 0.79 11.78
N PHE A 482 1.25 0.43 10.97
CA PHE A 482 1.46 -0.14 9.65
C PHE A 482 0.35 0.28 8.69
N THR A 483 0.58 0.12 7.40
CA THR A 483 -0.37 0.47 6.37
C THR A 483 -0.38 -0.58 5.26
N GLY A 484 -1.50 -0.67 4.56
CA GLY A 484 -1.69 -1.55 3.42
C GLY A 484 -2.74 -0.99 2.48
N SER A 485 -3.06 -1.73 1.42
CA SER A 485 -4.07 -1.30 0.44
C SER A 485 -5.42 -1.08 1.12
N GLY A 486 -5.86 0.18 1.22
CA GLY A 486 -7.16 0.55 1.77
C GLY A 486 -7.28 0.52 3.30
N PHE A 487 -6.18 0.38 4.07
CA PHE A 487 -6.23 0.50 5.52
C PHE A 487 -4.95 1.04 6.17
N HIS A 488 -5.11 1.60 7.37
CA HIS A 488 -4.02 1.77 8.35
C HIS A 488 -4.26 0.83 9.54
N GLY A 489 -3.21 0.51 10.28
CA GLY A 489 -3.29 -0.40 11.42
C GLY A 489 -2.28 -0.10 12.52
N LEU A 490 -2.56 -0.64 13.70
CA LEU A 490 -1.75 -0.55 14.90
C LEU A 490 -1.65 -1.93 15.53
N ASP A 491 -0.44 -2.47 15.66
CA ASP A 491 -0.18 -3.59 16.55
C ASP A 491 0.27 -3.06 17.91
N PHE A 492 -0.32 -3.57 18.97
CA PHE A 492 0.05 -3.27 20.34
C PHE A 492 0.65 -4.51 20.97
N ASP A 493 1.74 -4.31 21.70
CA ASP A 493 2.43 -5.34 22.47
C ASP A 493 2.85 -4.73 23.81
N LEU A 494 2.14 -5.12 24.86
CA LEU A 494 2.28 -4.55 26.20
C LEU A 494 2.76 -5.64 27.14
N THR A 495 3.85 -5.41 27.86
CA THR A 495 4.30 -6.28 28.95
C THR A 495 4.27 -5.49 30.25
N LEU A 496 3.44 -5.91 31.20
CA LEU A 496 3.37 -5.35 32.55
C LEU A 496 4.06 -6.28 33.54
N VAL A 497 4.94 -5.72 34.36
CA VAL A 497 5.70 -6.37 35.43
C VAL A 497 5.11 -5.95 36.77
N ALA A 498 4.71 -6.93 37.57
CA ALA A 498 4.12 -6.71 38.88
C ALA A 498 5.11 -6.05 39.86
N GLY A 499 4.63 -5.07 40.63
CA GLY A 499 5.37 -4.47 41.73
C GLY A 499 5.57 -5.43 42.92
N GLU A 500 6.12 -4.91 44.02
CA GLU A 500 6.49 -5.70 45.20
C GLU A 500 5.31 -6.41 45.87
N SER A 501 4.11 -5.83 45.81
CA SER A 501 2.87 -6.42 46.34
C SER A 501 2.22 -7.45 45.40
N GLY A 502 2.81 -7.69 44.23
CA GLY A 502 2.15 -8.39 43.13
C GLY A 502 1.14 -7.49 42.41
N LEU A 503 0.54 -8.03 41.35
CA LEU A 503 -0.45 -7.35 40.51
C LEU A 503 -1.70 -8.20 40.38
N LEU A 504 -2.81 -7.71 40.89
CA LEU A 504 -4.14 -8.32 40.83
C LEU A 504 -5.00 -7.54 39.85
N PHE A 505 -5.46 -8.21 38.81
CA PHE A 505 -6.56 -7.75 37.97
C PHE A 505 -7.87 -8.33 38.51
N GLY A 506 -8.70 -7.45 39.08
CA GLY A 506 -10.04 -7.78 39.54
C GLY A 506 -11.00 -8.05 38.38
N ASP A 507 -12.05 -8.82 38.64
CA ASP A 507 -13.09 -9.09 37.64
C ASP A 507 -14.06 -7.91 37.53
N THR A 508 -14.06 -7.29 36.35
CA THR A 508 -14.95 -6.19 35.99
C THR A 508 -15.18 -6.17 34.49
N LYS A 509 -16.36 -5.73 34.06
CA LYS A 509 -16.64 -5.43 32.65
C LYS A 509 -15.76 -4.30 32.11
N GLU A 510 -15.25 -3.42 32.97
CA GLU A 510 -14.51 -2.21 32.60
C GLU A 510 -13.05 -2.53 32.29
N GLY A 511 -12.76 -2.87 31.03
CA GLY A 511 -11.42 -3.25 30.57
C GLY A 511 -11.44 -3.82 29.15
N THR A 512 -10.31 -4.10 28.51
CA THR A 512 -8.99 -3.54 28.83
C THR A 512 -8.45 -2.74 27.65
N MET A 513 -8.20 -3.38 26.50
CA MET A 513 -7.83 -2.68 25.27
C MET A 513 -9.09 -2.18 24.58
N ALA A 514 -9.28 -0.87 24.51
CA ALA A 514 -10.57 -0.27 24.19
C ALA A 514 -10.48 0.73 23.03
N ILE A 515 -11.57 0.82 22.27
CA ILE A 515 -11.82 1.87 21.30
C ILE A 515 -13.25 2.43 21.42
N ARG A 516 -13.40 3.76 21.29
CA ARG A 516 -14.68 4.45 21.13
C ARG A 516 -14.83 5.01 19.72
N VAL A 517 -15.72 4.42 18.94
CA VAL A 517 -15.89 4.73 17.51
C VAL A 517 -16.67 6.03 17.28
N ALA A 518 -16.45 6.64 16.11
CA ALA A 518 -17.15 7.84 15.66
C ALA A 518 -18.66 7.59 15.50
N ALA A 519 -19.47 8.65 15.62
CA ALA A 519 -20.93 8.54 15.62
C ALA A 519 -21.51 7.75 14.43
N PRO A 520 -21.08 7.97 13.17
CA PRO A 520 -21.65 7.24 12.02
C PRO A 520 -21.29 5.75 11.96
N ILE A 521 -20.32 5.29 12.76
CA ILE A 521 -19.89 3.88 12.83
C ILE A 521 -20.67 3.10 13.91
N LYS A 522 -21.35 3.81 14.83
CA LYS A 522 -22.08 3.19 15.95
C LYS A 522 -23.28 2.42 15.42
N ALA A 523 -23.53 1.22 15.94
CA ALA A 523 -24.70 0.45 15.55
C ALA A 523 -26.03 1.15 15.90
N ASP A 524 -26.07 1.91 17.00
CA ASP A 524 -27.24 2.73 17.36
C ASP A 524 -27.54 3.86 16.36
N ALA A 525 -26.56 4.22 15.51
CA ALA A 525 -26.68 5.26 14.49
C ALA A 525 -26.79 4.70 13.07
N GLY A 526 -27.08 3.40 12.92
CA GLY A 526 -27.22 2.74 11.62
C GLY A 526 -25.95 2.05 11.10
N GLY A 527 -24.85 2.09 11.85
CA GLY A 527 -23.68 1.25 11.58
C GLY A 527 -23.92 -0.24 11.89
N GLU A 528 -22.91 -1.06 11.66
CA GLU A 528 -22.92 -2.49 11.99
C GLU A 528 -21.85 -2.80 13.04
N LEU A 529 -22.17 -3.70 13.95
CA LEU A 529 -21.25 -4.29 14.91
C LEU A 529 -21.36 -5.81 14.78
N ILE A 530 -20.26 -6.48 14.46
CA ILE A 530 -20.22 -7.93 14.21
C ILE A 530 -18.96 -8.54 14.81
N ASP A 531 -19.03 -9.79 15.25
CA ASP A 531 -17.87 -10.55 15.73
C ASP A 531 -17.50 -11.74 14.85
N SER A 532 -16.37 -12.39 15.18
CA SER A 532 -15.86 -13.54 14.42
C SER A 532 -16.78 -14.75 14.35
N GLU A 533 -17.77 -14.83 15.26
CA GLU A 533 -18.76 -15.90 15.29
C GLU A 533 -20.05 -15.54 14.52
N GLY A 534 -20.08 -14.34 13.92
CA GLY A 534 -21.20 -13.84 13.13
C GLY A 534 -22.33 -13.21 13.97
N ARG A 535 -22.14 -13.03 15.28
CA ARG A 535 -23.13 -12.36 16.14
C ARG A 535 -23.11 -10.86 15.86
N LYS A 536 -24.26 -10.20 16.02
CA LYS A 536 -24.41 -8.78 15.66
C LYS A 536 -24.94 -7.92 16.81
N ALA A 537 -24.60 -6.64 16.77
CA ALA A 537 -25.13 -5.60 17.66
C ALA A 537 -25.06 -6.02 19.14
N LYS A 538 -26.20 -6.01 19.85
CA LYS A 538 -26.29 -6.32 21.28
C LYS A 538 -25.83 -7.75 21.64
N GLU A 539 -25.83 -8.68 20.68
CA GLU A 539 -25.44 -10.07 20.93
C GLU A 539 -23.94 -10.26 21.12
N VAL A 540 -23.13 -9.27 20.70
CA VAL A 540 -21.66 -9.30 20.85
C VAL A 540 -21.25 -9.09 22.32
N TRP A 541 -22.09 -8.40 23.12
CA TRP A 541 -21.78 -8.08 24.50
C TRP A 541 -21.43 -9.31 25.34
N GLY A 542 -20.26 -9.28 25.98
CA GLY A 542 -19.81 -10.30 26.92
C GLY A 542 -19.58 -11.66 26.27
N LYS A 543 -19.48 -11.72 24.94
CA LYS A 543 -19.20 -12.97 24.22
C LYS A 543 -17.73 -13.08 23.85
N ARG A 544 -17.28 -14.33 23.68
CA ARG A 544 -15.92 -14.66 23.27
C ARG A 544 -15.80 -14.68 21.75
N ALA A 545 -14.84 -13.96 21.19
CA ALA A 545 -14.60 -13.88 19.75
C ALA A 545 -13.14 -13.52 19.46
N LYS A 546 -12.62 -13.91 18.29
CA LYS A 546 -11.25 -13.63 17.85
C LYS A 546 -11.04 -12.16 17.49
N TRP A 547 -12.10 -11.55 16.96
CA TRP A 547 -12.12 -10.15 16.57
C TRP A 547 -13.55 -9.61 16.64
N VAL A 548 -13.67 -8.30 16.78
CA VAL A 548 -14.91 -7.53 16.66
C VAL A 548 -14.69 -6.41 15.65
N ALA A 549 -15.64 -6.25 14.74
CA ALA A 549 -15.65 -5.24 13.70
C ALA A 549 -16.84 -4.29 13.89
N ALA A 550 -16.59 -2.99 13.74
CA ALA A 550 -17.62 -1.96 13.66
C ALA A 550 -17.49 -1.21 12.34
N SER A 551 -18.57 -1.07 11.58
CA SER A 551 -18.58 -0.41 10.27
C SER A 551 -19.73 0.57 10.12
N GLY A 552 -19.57 1.53 9.21
CA GLY A 552 -20.59 2.53 8.90
C GLY A 552 -20.16 3.42 7.75
N GLU A 553 -20.94 4.47 7.49
CA GLU A 553 -20.71 5.41 6.41
C GLU A 553 -20.16 6.74 6.96
N LEU A 554 -18.91 7.08 6.64
CA LEU A 554 -18.35 8.40 6.92
C LEU A 554 -18.57 9.33 5.72
N PRO A 555 -18.39 10.66 5.87
CA PRO A 555 -18.40 11.57 4.72
C PRO A 555 -17.38 11.20 3.62
N THR A 556 -16.33 10.47 4.00
CA THR A 556 -15.29 9.95 3.10
C THR A 556 -15.63 8.57 2.51
N GLY A 557 -16.82 8.04 2.76
CA GLY A 557 -17.33 6.77 2.25
C GLY A 557 -17.40 5.64 3.28
N PRO A 558 -17.66 4.39 2.82
CA PRO A 558 -17.76 3.22 3.69
C PRO A 558 -16.48 3.03 4.50
N SER A 559 -16.61 2.73 5.78
CA SER A 559 -15.48 2.65 6.70
C SER A 559 -15.68 1.56 7.74
N ALA A 560 -14.59 0.91 8.15
CA ALA A 560 -14.63 -0.14 9.17
C ALA A 560 -13.44 -0.09 10.13
N ILE A 561 -13.70 -0.47 11.37
CA ILE A 561 -12.71 -0.64 12.43
C ILE A 561 -12.76 -2.09 12.85
N VAL A 562 -11.60 -2.74 12.99
CA VAL A 562 -11.50 -4.11 13.49
C VAL A 562 -10.50 -4.17 14.62
N VAL A 563 -10.91 -4.76 15.73
CA VAL A 563 -10.05 -5.04 16.89
C VAL A 563 -9.89 -6.55 17.00
N MET A 564 -8.64 -7.02 17.10
CA MET A 564 -8.28 -8.43 17.14
C MET A 564 -7.54 -8.78 18.43
N ASP A 565 -7.89 -9.92 19.01
CA ASP A 565 -7.29 -10.48 20.21
C ASP A 565 -6.28 -11.57 19.84
N HIS A 566 -5.01 -11.44 20.23
CA HIS A 566 -3.98 -12.39 19.84
C HIS A 566 -4.14 -13.75 20.57
N PRO A 567 -3.85 -14.90 19.93
CA PRO A 567 -3.94 -16.23 20.57
C PRO A 567 -3.09 -16.44 21.83
N SER A 568 -2.03 -15.66 22.00
CA SER A 568 -1.18 -15.70 23.19
C SER A 568 -1.75 -14.95 24.40
N ASN A 569 -2.85 -14.21 24.24
CA ASN A 569 -3.44 -13.46 25.33
C ASN A 569 -4.13 -14.38 26.33
N LEU A 570 -4.18 -13.93 27.58
CA LEU A 570 -4.96 -14.58 28.62
C LEU A 570 -6.40 -14.78 28.14
N ARG A 571 -6.91 -16.00 28.28
CA ARG A 571 -8.30 -16.36 27.94
C ARG A 571 -8.66 -15.98 26.50
N HIS A 572 -7.76 -16.22 25.54
CA HIS A 572 -8.12 -16.19 24.12
C HIS A 572 -9.14 -17.30 23.75
N PRO A 573 -10.06 -17.07 22.79
CA PRO A 573 -10.53 -15.75 22.38
C PRO A 573 -11.16 -15.01 23.56
N THR A 574 -10.78 -13.75 23.75
CA THR A 574 -11.21 -12.92 24.89
C THR A 574 -12.71 -12.61 24.88
N TYR A 575 -13.24 -12.20 26.03
CA TYR A 575 -14.57 -11.59 26.12
C TYR A 575 -14.55 -10.14 25.62
N TRP A 576 -15.67 -9.66 25.11
CA TRP A 576 -15.79 -8.32 24.55
C TRP A 576 -16.81 -7.45 25.31
N HIS A 577 -16.33 -6.36 25.90
CA HIS A 577 -17.17 -5.22 26.32
C HIS A 577 -17.50 -4.42 25.05
N ALA A 578 -18.44 -4.92 24.23
CA ALA A 578 -18.86 -4.28 22.99
C ALA A 578 -20.32 -3.81 23.06
N ARG A 579 -20.55 -2.52 22.82
CA ARG A 579 -21.86 -1.86 22.96
C ARG A 579 -22.27 -1.18 21.66
N THR A 580 -23.56 -1.20 21.37
CA THR A 580 -24.14 -0.61 20.16
C THR A 580 -23.94 0.91 20.09
N TYR A 581 -23.74 1.57 21.24
CA TYR A 581 -23.38 2.98 21.33
C TYR A 581 -21.92 3.30 20.94
N GLY A 582 -21.12 2.30 20.54
CA GLY A 582 -19.81 2.50 19.94
C GLY A 582 -18.58 2.22 20.79
N LEU A 583 -18.72 1.58 21.95
CA LEU A 583 -17.55 1.05 22.69
C LEU A 583 -17.25 -0.37 22.22
N VAL A 584 -15.98 -0.65 21.95
CA VAL A 584 -15.46 -2.00 21.72
C VAL A 584 -14.21 -2.18 22.57
N ALA A 585 -14.24 -3.08 23.55
CA ALA A 585 -13.06 -3.39 24.35
C ALA A 585 -12.84 -4.89 24.53
N ALA A 586 -11.61 -5.32 24.27
CA ALA A 586 -11.12 -6.68 24.52
C ALA A 586 -10.81 -6.82 26.00
N ASN A 587 -11.59 -7.66 26.71
CA ASN A 587 -11.56 -7.80 28.15
C ASN A 587 -11.37 -9.27 28.57
N PRO A 588 -10.16 -9.71 28.93
CA PRO A 588 -9.97 -11.07 29.40
C PRO A 588 -10.41 -11.26 30.86
N PHE A 589 -10.72 -10.20 31.59
CA PHE A 589 -10.93 -10.22 33.05
C PHE A 589 -12.40 -10.24 33.49
N GLY A 590 -13.35 -9.78 32.67
CA GLY A 590 -14.77 -9.60 33.06
C GLY A 590 -15.64 -10.86 33.14
N VAL A 591 -15.08 -12.03 33.48
CA VAL A 591 -15.78 -13.32 33.40
C VAL A 591 -17.04 -13.37 34.28
N SER A 592 -16.95 -12.88 35.52
CA SER A 592 -18.07 -12.76 36.46
C SER A 592 -19.13 -11.83 35.90
N ASP A 593 -18.74 -10.65 35.43
CA ASP A 593 -19.70 -9.66 34.92
C ASP A 593 -20.39 -10.10 33.61
N PHE A 594 -19.74 -10.93 32.79
CA PHE A 594 -20.29 -11.42 31.52
C PHE A 594 -21.07 -12.75 31.65
N GLU A 595 -20.64 -13.65 32.54
CA GLU A 595 -21.22 -15.00 32.67
C GLU A 595 -21.93 -15.26 34.00
N GLY A 596 -21.88 -14.32 34.97
CA GLY A 596 -22.49 -14.49 36.29
C GLY A 596 -21.73 -15.46 37.22
N LYS A 597 -20.44 -15.70 36.97
CA LYS A 597 -19.56 -16.52 37.83
C LYS A 597 -19.15 -15.78 39.11
N ALA A 598 -18.69 -16.49 40.13
CA ALA A 598 -18.23 -15.86 41.37
C ALA A 598 -16.88 -15.14 41.16
N ARG A 599 -16.80 -13.85 41.52
CA ARG A 599 -15.59 -13.01 41.37
C ARG A 599 -14.31 -13.62 41.91
N SER A 600 -14.37 -14.25 43.10
CA SER A 600 -13.20 -14.88 43.73
C SER A 600 -12.55 -16.00 42.91
N THR A 601 -13.23 -16.50 41.88
CA THR A 601 -12.73 -17.56 41.00
C THR A 601 -12.22 -17.06 39.65
N THR A 602 -12.31 -15.76 39.39
CA THR A 602 -12.05 -15.16 38.07
C THR A 602 -11.03 -14.03 38.06
N GLU A 603 -10.56 -13.60 39.23
CA GLU A 603 -9.44 -12.68 39.38
C GLU A 603 -8.14 -13.27 38.81
N THR A 604 -7.24 -12.41 38.35
CA THR A 604 -5.93 -12.81 37.85
C THR A 604 -4.83 -12.16 38.66
N ARG A 605 -4.07 -12.98 39.40
CA ARG A 605 -2.92 -12.54 40.18
C ARG A 605 -1.62 -12.86 39.45
N ILE A 606 -0.74 -11.86 39.40
CA ILE A 606 0.64 -11.96 38.93
C ILE A 606 1.55 -11.75 40.14
N GLU A 607 2.39 -12.73 40.41
CA GLU A 607 3.31 -12.69 41.55
C GLU A 607 4.34 -11.56 41.42
N PRO A 608 4.88 -11.03 42.53
CA PRO A 608 5.89 -9.97 42.50
C PRO A 608 7.04 -10.25 41.53
N GLY A 609 7.39 -9.26 40.71
CA GLY A 609 8.45 -9.35 39.70
C GLY A 609 8.14 -10.25 38.49
N LYS A 610 6.98 -10.93 38.44
CA LYS A 610 6.51 -11.64 37.24
C LYS A 610 5.78 -10.68 36.30
N SER A 611 5.60 -11.09 35.06
CA SER A 611 4.99 -10.28 34.02
C SER A 611 3.78 -10.93 33.37
N ILE A 612 2.87 -10.10 32.88
CA ILE A 612 1.80 -10.47 31.96
C ILE A 612 1.96 -9.67 30.66
N ARG A 613 1.68 -10.32 29.52
CA ARG A 613 1.81 -9.73 28.20
C ARG A 613 0.48 -9.74 27.45
N PHE A 614 0.18 -8.66 26.75
CA PHE A 614 -1.01 -8.51 25.93
C PHE A 614 -0.64 -8.05 24.52
N ARG A 615 -1.26 -8.66 23.52
CA ARG A 615 -1.06 -8.34 22.11
C ARG A 615 -2.39 -8.09 21.42
N TYR A 616 -2.54 -6.95 20.77
CA TYR A 616 -3.77 -6.59 20.06
C TYR A 616 -3.44 -6.00 18.69
N ARG A 617 -4.33 -6.18 17.73
CA ARG A 617 -4.26 -5.50 16.44
C ARG A 617 -5.52 -4.68 16.23
N MET A 618 -5.36 -3.43 15.84
CA MET A 618 -6.45 -2.57 15.39
C MET A 618 -6.22 -2.17 13.94
N MET A 619 -7.27 -2.20 13.13
CA MET A 619 -7.22 -1.85 11.71
C MET A 619 -8.35 -0.90 11.34
N PHE A 620 -8.05 0.09 10.50
CA PHE A 620 -8.91 1.20 10.11
C PHE A 620 -9.01 1.27 8.59
N PHE A 621 -10.14 0.81 8.05
CA PHE A 621 -10.35 0.62 6.63
C PHE A 621 -11.06 1.83 6.00
N SER A 622 -10.66 2.15 4.77
CA SER A 622 -11.46 2.85 3.78
C SER A 622 -12.16 1.79 2.93
N GLY A 623 -13.38 1.43 3.33
CA GLY A 623 -14.15 0.31 2.79
C GLY A 623 -14.70 -0.61 3.88
N ALA A 624 -15.50 -1.59 3.46
CA ALA A 624 -16.10 -2.61 4.31
C ALA A 624 -15.49 -4.00 4.00
N PRO A 625 -14.46 -4.44 4.73
CA PRO A 625 -13.85 -5.76 4.52
C PRO A 625 -14.83 -6.88 4.87
N THR A 626 -14.81 -7.97 4.09
CA THR A 626 -15.65 -9.14 4.36
C THR A 626 -15.12 -9.94 5.56
N PRO A 627 -15.97 -10.71 6.28
CA PRO A 627 -15.51 -11.62 7.34
C PRO A 627 -14.41 -12.59 6.90
N LYS A 628 -14.42 -13.03 5.63
CA LYS A 628 -13.37 -13.87 5.05
C LYS A 628 -12.02 -13.13 5.02
N THR A 629 -12.02 -11.86 4.60
CA THR A 629 -10.83 -11.01 4.62
C THR A 629 -10.32 -10.81 6.05
N LEU A 630 -11.23 -10.55 7.00
CA LEU A 630 -10.87 -10.36 8.40
C LEU A 630 -10.28 -11.61 9.05
N ASN A 631 -10.81 -12.79 8.72
CA ASN A 631 -10.25 -14.06 9.19
C ASN A 631 -8.82 -14.30 8.67
N ARG A 632 -8.55 -13.98 7.39
CA ARG A 632 -7.19 -14.05 6.85
C ARG A 632 -6.24 -13.08 7.57
N LEU A 633 -6.66 -11.83 7.77
CA LEU A 633 -5.85 -10.84 8.48
C LEU A 633 -5.60 -11.22 9.96
N PHE A 634 -6.55 -11.93 10.57
CA PHE A 634 -6.39 -12.54 11.89
C PHE A 634 -5.37 -13.67 11.87
N GLU A 635 -5.40 -14.57 10.88
CA GLU A 635 -4.40 -15.64 10.73
C GLU A 635 -2.99 -15.06 10.57
N ASP A 636 -2.84 -14.00 9.76
CA ASP A 636 -1.58 -13.27 9.58
C ASP A 636 -1.10 -12.62 10.89
N PHE A 637 -2.03 -12.15 11.75
CA PHE A 637 -1.69 -11.60 13.06
C PHE A 637 -1.29 -12.69 14.05
N ALA A 638 -2.05 -13.78 14.10
CA ALA A 638 -1.87 -14.91 15.00
C ALA A 638 -0.54 -15.66 14.79
N ALA A 639 0.02 -15.57 13.58
CA ALA A 639 1.30 -16.21 13.24
C ALA A 639 2.55 -15.43 13.69
N ARG A 640 2.39 -14.19 14.21
CA ARG A 640 3.51 -13.28 14.51
C ARG A 640 4.00 -13.34 15.95
#